data_AF-A0A668VY91-F1
#
_entry.id   AF-A0A668VY91-F1
#
_cell.length_a   1.000
_cell.length_b   1.000
_cell.length_c   1.000
_cell.angle_alpha   90.00
_cell.angle_beta   90.00
_cell.angle_gamma   90.00
#
_symmetry.space_group_name_H-M   'P 1'
#
loop_
_entity.id
_entity.type
_entity.pdbx_description
1 polymer ?
#
loop_
_entity_poly.entity_id
_entity_poly.type
_entity_poly.pdbx_seq_one_letter_code
_entity_poly.pdbx_strand_id
1 'polypeptide(L)'
;MPVITRCFYFIVLYLWFLLLVIFLYKFHFLIDVLGLQDSKQSVAAVEKLSGGLSALSDIYVVSTFRLPAKLGGVLLGIYSKQDNRKYLEVAIMGKINKVLVRYVKADGKVHTVNMQNANLADGRTHSIILRVGGLQRNNINMELYVDCRLADSSQGLPLLVPLPREVEMVEIRHGQKAYARLQGALVSLMMALGGSVAKAGSLTDCPFQGDSSSHNSGHGEVNSILGDHTKALIGQLIIFNQILGELRQDIREQVKEMSLIRNTILECQVCGFHEPRSRCFPNPCYKGVSCMESLHYPGYTCGPCPPGTTGNGTHCRDIDECEVQPCFSPQACVNTAGGFSCQPCPPGLWGAPLSGTGLDYAKTHKQDCVDIDECVDLPDACVPNSVCVNTVGSYKCGGCKPGFLGNQTSGCFPRKSCAALTFNPCDVNAHCAMERNGEVACRCNVGWAGNGNTCGMDTDIDGYPDRSLPCMDNDKHCKQDNCVFTPNSGQEDADNDGIGDQCDEDADGDGIKNVEDNCRLVPNKDQQNSDSDSFGDACDNCPNVPNSDQKDTDNNGQGDACDQDIDGDGIPNVLDNCPKVPNPMQTDRDRDGVGDACDSCPELSNPMQTDVDNDLVGDVCDTNQDTDGDGHQDSRDNCPDIPNSSQLDSDNDGLGDDCDHDDDNDGILDDYDNCRLIVNPNQKDSDVNGIGDVCENDFDNDAVMDLIDVCPESAEVTLTDFRAYQTVILDPEGDAQIDPNWVVLNQGMEIVQTMNSDPGLAVGYTAFNGVDFEGTFHVNTVTDDDYAGFIFGYQDSSSFYVVMWKQTEQAYWQSIPFRAMAQPALQLKAVKSRTGPGEFLRNALWHTGDTPGEVKLLWKDPRNTGWMDKTSYRWQLSHRPQVGYIRVKLFEGTRVVADSDVVVDTTMRGGRLGVFCFSQENIIWSNLRYRCNGRTADPVHRKMILNGRLAKL
;
A
#
# COMPACT_ATOMS: atom_id res chain seq x y z
N MET A 1 -37.15 56.85 -49.41
CA MET A 1 -35.79 56.27 -49.51
C MET A 1 -35.02 56.57 -48.22
N PRO A 2 -35.26 55.82 -47.11
CA PRO A 2 -34.13 55.38 -46.28
C PRO A 2 -34.39 54.08 -45.49
N VAL A 3 -35.16 53.12 -46.01
CA VAL A 3 -35.40 51.83 -45.32
C VAL A 3 -34.67 50.67 -46.00
N ILE A 4 -34.62 50.67 -47.34
CA ILE A 4 -34.01 49.58 -48.11
C ILE A 4 -32.47 49.57 -47.96
N THR A 5 -31.83 50.75 -47.85
CA THR A 5 -30.38 50.85 -47.67
C THR A 5 -29.91 50.43 -46.27
N ARG A 6 -30.77 50.57 -45.23
CA ARG A 6 -30.45 50.09 -43.86
C ARG A 6 -30.63 48.58 -43.72
N CYS A 7 -31.65 47.99 -44.36
CA CYS A 7 -31.80 46.54 -44.39
C CYS A 7 -30.69 45.85 -45.18
N PHE A 8 -30.21 46.42 -46.28
CA PHE A 8 -29.08 45.82 -47.00
C PHE A 8 -27.79 45.88 -46.19
N TYR A 9 -27.54 46.98 -45.46
CA TYR A 9 -26.37 47.07 -44.58
C TYR A 9 -26.45 46.11 -43.40
N PHE A 10 -27.64 45.93 -42.79
CA PHE A 10 -27.86 44.97 -41.70
C PHE A 10 -27.85 43.52 -42.17
N ILE A 11 -28.37 43.20 -43.36
CA ILE A 11 -28.32 41.85 -43.92
C ILE A 11 -26.90 41.51 -44.33
N VAL A 12 -26.14 42.46 -44.91
CA VAL A 12 -24.72 42.26 -45.22
C VAL A 12 -23.91 42.15 -43.93
N LEU A 13 -24.12 42.99 -42.91
CA LEU A 13 -23.44 42.84 -41.61
C LEU A 13 -23.86 41.57 -40.88
N TYR A 14 -25.11 41.13 -40.97
CA TYR A 14 -25.62 39.93 -40.31
C TYR A 14 -25.21 38.67 -41.07
N LEU A 15 -25.07 38.71 -42.40
CA LEU A 15 -24.42 37.66 -43.18
C LEU A 15 -22.91 37.67 -42.99
N TRP A 16 -22.26 38.82 -42.80
CA TRP A 16 -20.86 38.89 -42.42
C TRP A 16 -20.66 38.40 -41.00
N PHE A 17 -21.55 38.73 -40.05
CA PHE A 17 -21.52 38.27 -38.68
C PHE A 17 -21.94 36.81 -38.57
N LEU A 18 -22.87 36.30 -39.39
CA LEU A 18 -23.11 34.86 -39.51
C LEU A 18 -21.97 34.16 -40.23
N LEU A 19 -21.33 34.75 -41.24
CA LEU A 19 -20.15 34.17 -41.87
C LEU A 19 -18.95 34.19 -40.92
N LEU A 20 -18.85 35.20 -40.04
CA LEU A 20 -17.79 35.36 -39.03
C LEU A 20 -18.09 34.51 -37.79
N VAL A 21 -19.35 34.32 -37.40
CA VAL A 21 -19.80 33.37 -36.36
C VAL A 21 -19.77 31.94 -36.89
N ILE A 22 -20.09 31.68 -38.16
CA ILE A 22 -19.85 30.38 -38.82
C ILE A 22 -18.34 30.17 -39.02
N PHE A 23 -17.54 31.19 -39.34
CA PHE A 23 -16.07 31.07 -39.35
C PHE A 23 -15.51 30.80 -37.95
N LEU A 24 -16.04 31.46 -36.90
CA LEU A 24 -15.58 31.30 -35.52
C LEU A 24 -16.11 30.01 -34.85
N TYR A 25 -17.26 29.48 -35.26
CA TYR A 25 -17.83 28.23 -34.72
C TYR A 25 -17.67 27.00 -35.65
N LYS A 26 -17.05 27.16 -36.83
CA LYS A 26 -16.98 26.10 -37.84
C LYS A 26 -15.63 26.07 -38.56
N PHE A 27 -14.54 26.06 -37.79
CA PHE A 27 -13.29 25.46 -38.25
C PHE A 27 -12.80 24.43 -37.23
N HIS A 28 -13.37 23.23 -37.31
CA HIS A 28 -12.56 22.02 -37.13
C HIS A 28 -12.16 21.59 -38.52
N PHE A 29 -10.90 21.78 -38.88
CA PHE A 29 -10.37 21.02 -40.01
C PHE A 29 -9.98 19.65 -39.49
N LEU A 30 -10.77 18.65 -39.87
CA LEU A 30 -10.41 17.25 -39.69
C LEU A 30 -9.57 16.81 -40.89
N ILE A 31 -8.41 16.23 -40.62
CA ILE A 31 -7.53 15.61 -41.61
C ILE A 31 -7.51 14.11 -41.30
N ASP A 32 -8.14 13.30 -42.14
CA ASP A 32 -7.96 11.85 -42.11
C ASP A 32 -6.59 11.52 -42.71
N VAL A 33 -5.67 11.06 -41.87
CA VAL A 33 -4.27 10.82 -42.24
C VAL A 33 -4.10 9.46 -42.93
N LEU A 34 -4.94 8.47 -42.61
CA LEU A 34 -4.92 7.16 -43.28
C LEU A 34 -5.42 7.25 -44.72
N GLY A 35 -6.33 8.18 -45.00
CA GLY A 35 -6.90 8.41 -46.32
C GLY A 35 -5.99 9.14 -47.33
N LEU A 36 -4.81 9.62 -46.92
CA LEU A 36 -3.90 10.40 -47.78
C LEU A 36 -3.13 9.52 -48.77
N GLN A 37 -3.77 9.09 -49.86
CA GLN A 37 -3.15 8.22 -50.88
C GLN A 37 -2.50 8.97 -52.05
N ASP A 38 -2.99 10.18 -52.39
CA ASP A 38 -2.51 10.98 -53.53
C ASP A 38 -1.70 12.21 -53.11
N SER A 39 -0.65 12.54 -53.87
CA SER A 39 0.25 13.68 -53.58
C SER A 39 -0.46 15.03 -53.47
N LYS A 40 -1.55 15.23 -54.24
CA LYS A 40 -2.39 16.44 -54.15
C LYS A 40 -3.15 16.56 -52.84
N GLN A 41 -3.60 15.44 -52.27
CA GLN A 41 -4.30 15.42 -50.99
C GLN A 41 -3.31 15.68 -49.84
N SER A 42 -2.10 15.12 -49.92
CA SER A 42 -1.03 15.37 -48.94
C SER A 42 -0.63 16.84 -48.91
N VAL A 43 -0.47 17.50 -50.07
CA VAL A 43 -0.15 18.94 -50.13
C VAL A 43 -1.29 19.78 -49.54
N ALA A 44 -2.55 19.48 -49.85
CA ALA A 44 -3.70 20.18 -49.27
C ALA A 44 -3.82 19.96 -47.74
N ALA A 45 -3.42 18.78 -47.23
CA ALA A 45 -3.38 18.50 -45.80
C ALA A 45 -2.28 19.29 -45.08
N VAL A 46 -1.08 19.38 -45.68
CA VAL A 46 0.03 20.20 -45.13
C VAL A 46 -0.32 21.68 -45.15
N GLU A 47 -1.01 22.18 -46.19
CA GLU A 47 -1.46 23.58 -46.26
C GLU A 47 -2.43 23.91 -45.11
N LYS A 48 -3.40 23.04 -44.86
CA LYS A 48 -4.32 23.17 -43.71
C LYS A 48 -3.60 23.10 -42.36
N LEU A 49 -2.62 22.19 -42.23
CA LEU A 49 -1.84 22.03 -41.00
C LEU A 49 -0.95 23.25 -40.72
N SER A 50 -0.27 23.79 -41.73
CA SER A 50 0.56 25.00 -41.62
C SER A 50 -0.29 26.22 -41.24
N GLY A 51 -1.47 26.36 -41.84
CA GLY A 51 -2.45 27.38 -41.46
C GLY A 51 -2.98 27.19 -40.02
N GLY A 52 -3.28 25.95 -39.63
CA GLY A 52 -3.77 25.60 -38.29
C GLY A 52 -2.75 25.89 -37.19
N LEU A 53 -1.50 25.48 -37.36
CA LEU A 53 -0.40 25.76 -36.43
C LEU A 53 -0.18 27.26 -36.21
N SER A 54 -0.46 28.09 -37.23
CA SER A 54 -0.26 29.54 -37.16
C SER A 54 -1.48 30.30 -36.61
N ALA A 55 -2.68 29.70 -36.62
CA ALA A 55 -3.94 30.41 -36.35
C ALA A 55 -4.76 29.85 -35.17
N LEU A 56 -4.50 28.61 -34.73
CA LEU A 56 -5.27 27.93 -33.70
C LEU A 56 -4.43 27.76 -32.44
N SER A 57 -5.09 27.70 -31.27
CA SER A 57 -4.41 27.50 -30.00
C SER A 57 -4.06 26.03 -29.75
N ASP A 58 -4.90 25.11 -30.25
CA ASP A 58 -4.90 23.69 -29.89
C ASP A 58 -5.03 22.81 -31.15
N ILE A 59 -4.26 21.72 -31.19
CA ILE A 59 -4.31 20.67 -32.21
C ILE A 59 -4.44 19.32 -31.52
N TYR A 60 -5.23 18.41 -32.09
CA TYR A 60 -5.44 17.08 -31.56
C TYR A 60 -5.02 16.02 -32.58
N VAL A 61 -4.21 15.06 -32.16
CA VAL A 61 -3.91 13.83 -32.91
C VAL A 61 -4.71 12.70 -32.28
N VAL A 62 -5.62 12.11 -33.04
CA VAL A 62 -6.57 11.11 -32.57
C VAL A 62 -6.33 9.81 -33.32
N SER A 63 -6.17 8.69 -32.63
CA SER A 63 -5.89 7.40 -33.29
C SER A 63 -6.38 6.21 -32.50
N THR A 64 -6.92 5.21 -33.19
CA THR A 64 -7.23 3.90 -32.61
C THR A 64 -6.35 2.84 -33.28
N PHE A 65 -5.64 2.03 -32.50
CA PHE A 65 -4.71 1.01 -33.00
C PHE A 65 -4.60 -0.17 -32.03
N ARG A 66 -4.04 -1.28 -32.53
CA ARG A 66 -3.72 -2.52 -31.82
C ARG A 66 -2.27 -2.88 -32.08
N LEU A 67 -1.47 -3.08 -31.04
CA LEU A 67 -0.08 -3.51 -31.14
C LEU A 67 0.15 -4.74 -30.26
N PRO A 68 0.87 -5.77 -30.72
CA PRO A 68 1.20 -6.93 -29.87
C PRO A 68 2.19 -6.59 -28.75
N ALA A 69 2.22 -7.46 -27.74
CA ALA A 69 3.06 -7.39 -26.55
C ALA A 69 4.49 -6.87 -26.82
N LYS A 70 4.89 -5.80 -26.10
CA LYS A 70 6.26 -5.25 -26.10
C LYS A 70 6.78 -4.73 -27.47
N LEU A 71 5.91 -4.54 -28.48
CA LEU A 71 6.28 -3.99 -29.78
C LEU A 71 5.88 -2.51 -29.91
N GLY A 72 6.72 -1.72 -30.61
CA GLY A 72 6.54 -0.29 -30.78
C GLY A 72 6.76 0.18 -32.22
N GLY A 73 6.24 1.36 -32.56
CA GLY A 73 6.34 1.93 -33.89
C GLY A 73 5.94 3.41 -33.96
N VAL A 74 6.32 4.07 -35.05
CA VAL A 74 5.91 5.45 -35.32
C VAL A 74 4.45 5.46 -35.75
N LEU A 75 3.61 6.20 -35.03
CA LEU A 75 2.19 6.34 -35.31
C LEU A 75 1.95 7.39 -36.41
N LEU A 76 2.55 8.57 -36.22
CA LEU A 76 2.45 9.74 -37.11
C LEU A 76 3.81 10.44 -37.16
N GLY A 77 4.22 10.91 -38.34
CA GLY A 77 5.35 11.82 -38.43
C GLY A 77 5.23 12.81 -39.59
N ILE A 78 5.68 14.04 -39.35
CA ILE A 78 5.73 15.13 -40.30
C ILE A 78 7.20 15.43 -40.56
N TYR A 79 7.62 15.26 -41.81
CA TYR A 79 9.03 15.31 -42.20
C TYR A 79 9.24 16.32 -43.32
N SER A 80 10.44 16.89 -43.38
CA SER A 80 10.93 17.59 -44.55
C SER A 80 11.36 16.58 -45.62
N LYS A 81 10.93 16.78 -46.87
CA LYS A 81 11.33 15.95 -48.02
C LYS A 81 12.78 16.15 -48.44
N GLN A 82 13.41 17.27 -48.06
CA GLN A 82 14.78 17.59 -48.49
C GLN A 82 15.83 16.89 -47.64
N ASP A 83 15.69 16.95 -46.32
CA ASP A 83 16.68 16.50 -45.33
C ASP A 83 16.13 15.44 -44.36
N ASN A 84 14.89 14.99 -44.54
CA ASN A 84 14.19 14.03 -43.69
C ASN A 84 14.12 14.47 -42.21
N ARG A 85 14.26 15.78 -41.95
CA ARG A 85 14.17 16.35 -40.62
C ARG A 85 12.74 16.26 -40.10
N LYS A 86 12.59 15.84 -38.85
CA LYS A 86 11.30 15.57 -38.20
C LYS A 86 10.75 16.86 -37.61
N TYR A 87 9.66 17.39 -38.15
CA TYR A 87 8.97 18.54 -37.54
C TYR A 87 8.18 18.14 -36.31
N LEU A 88 7.48 17.01 -36.39
CA LEU A 88 6.75 16.37 -35.29
C LEU A 88 6.67 14.87 -35.59
N GLU A 89 6.95 14.03 -34.62
CA GLU A 89 6.85 12.58 -34.69
C GLU A 89 6.24 12.08 -33.39
N VAL A 90 5.18 11.29 -33.50
CA VAL A 90 4.53 10.59 -32.39
C VAL A 90 4.79 9.10 -32.58
N ALA A 91 5.49 8.50 -31.64
CA ALA A 91 5.87 7.09 -31.68
C ALA A 91 5.47 6.41 -30.37
N ILE A 92 5.07 5.16 -30.48
CA ILE A 92 4.65 4.32 -29.36
C ILE A 92 5.77 3.33 -29.09
N MET A 93 6.28 3.31 -27.87
CA MET A 93 7.40 2.47 -27.45
C MET A 93 6.89 1.37 -26.52
N GLY A 94 6.38 0.28 -27.09
CA GLY A 94 5.76 -0.81 -26.32
C GLY A 94 6.69 -1.55 -25.35
N LYS A 95 8.02 -1.50 -25.52
CA LYS A 95 8.96 -2.12 -24.55
C LYS A 95 9.07 -1.37 -23.23
N ILE A 96 8.83 -0.05 -23.26
CA ILE A 96 9.08 0.87 -22.16
C ILE A 96 7.82 1.67 -21.82
N ASN A 97 6.66 1.23 -22.33
CA ASN A 97 5.34 1.82 -22.10
C ASN A 97 5.29 3.35 -22.19
N LYS A 98 5.95 3.92 -23.21
CA LYS A 98 6.04 5.38 -23.39
C LYS A 98 5.54 5.82 -24.75
N VAL A 99 4.83 6.94 -24.79
CA VAL A 99 4.55 7.68 -26.02
C VAL A 99 5.60 8.77 -26.17
N LEU A 100 6.41 8.64 -27.21
CA LEU A 100 7.44 9.61 -27.55
C LEU A 100 6.89 10.63 -28.52
N VAL A 101 6.86 11.90 -28.10
CA VAL A 101 6.56 13.03 -28.99
C VAL A 101 7.85 13.81 -29.23
N ARG A 102 8.38 13.69 -30.45
CA ARG A 102 9.61 14.38 -30.88
C ARG A 102 9.26 15.52 -31.82
N TYR A 103 9.71 16.72 -31.53
CA TYR A 103 9.48 17.87 -32.40
C TYR A 103 10.67 18.81 -32.46
N VAL A 104 10.74 19.64 -33.50
CA VAL A 104 11.79 20.66 -33.61
C VAL A 104 11.30 21.97 -33.01
N LYS A 105 12.07 22.49 -32.05
CA LYS A 105 11.81 23.78 -31.41
C LYS A 105 12.17 24.94 -32.34
N ALA A 106 11.72 26.15 -32.00
CA ALA A 106 12.07 27.37 -32.72
C ALA A 106 13.60 27.64 -32.83
N ASP A 107 14.41 27.11 -31.90
CA ASP A 107 15.89 27.19 -31.92
C ASP A 107 16.55 26.19 -32.92
N GLY A 108 15.74 25.36 -33.58
CA GLY A 108 16.19 24.35 -34.53
C GLY A 108 16.68 23.04 -33.90
N LYS A 109 16.68 22.88 -32.58
CA LYS A 109 17.03 21.60 -31.94
C LYS A 109 15.79 20.73 -31.77
N VAL A 110 15.98 19.40 -31.83
CA VAL A 110 14.93 18.43 -31.54
C VAL A 110 14.71 18.39 -30.03
N HIS A 111 13.45 18.40 -29.62
CA HIS A 111 13.02 18.19 -28.25
C HIS A 111 12.13 16.95 -28.20
N THR A 112 12.38 16.10 -27.22
CA THR A 112 11.64 14.85 -27.02
C THR A 112 10.85 15.00 -25.74
N VAL A 113 9.55 14.83 -25.84
CA VAL A 113 8.64 14.72 -24.70
C VAL A 113 8.34 13.24 -24.53
N ASN A 114 8.71 12.70 -23.38
CA ASN A 114 8.39 11.33 -23.00
C ASN A 114 7.12 11.41 -22.20
N MET A 115 6.02 10.89 -22.75
CA MET A 115 4.76 10.80 -22.05
C MET A 115 4.60 9.39 -21.52
N GLN A 116 4.43 9.27 -20.20
CA GLN A 116 4.15 8.00 -19.56
C GLN A 116 2.77 7.51 -19.99
N ASN A 117 2.62 6.20 -20.06
CA ASN A 117 1.35 5.58 -20.39
C ASN A 117 1.28 4.12 -19.92
N ALA A 118 0.09 3.65 -19.58
CA ALA A 118 -0.18 2.25 -19.35
C ALA A 118 -0.27 1.48 -20.70
N ASN A 119 0.67 0.57 -20.93
CA ASN A 119 0.54 -0.64 -21.77
C ASN A 119 -0.18 -0.55 -23.14
N LEU A 120 0.09 0.46 -23.99
CA LEU A 120 -0.49 0.56 -25.36
C LEU A 120 -0.16 -0.59 -26.33
N ALA A 121 0.73 -1.51 -25.95
CA ALA A 121 1.21 -2.60 -26.77
C ALA A 121 1.02 -3.93 -26.04
N ASP A 122 -0.21 -4.24 -25.67
CA ASP A 122 -0.67 -5.41 -24.91
C ASP A 122 -1.45 -6.43 -25.79
N GLY A 123 -1.63 -6.13 -27.08
CA GLY A 123 -2.44 -6.91 -28.03
C GLY A 123 -3.91 -6.50 -28.11
N ARG A 124 -4.39 -5.59 -27.25
CA ARG A 124 -5.74 -5.00 -27.27
C ARG A 124 -5.77 -3.72 -28.11
N THR A 125 -6.99 -3.27 -28.42
CA THR A 125 -7.20 -2.07 -29.25
C THR A 125 -7.37 -0.86 -28.35
N HIS A 126 -6.47 0.11 -28.47
CA HIS A 126 -6.48 1.35 -27.69
C HIS A 126 -6.81 2.55 -28.56
N SER A 127 -7.44 3.56 -27.97
CA SER A 127 -7.69 4.86 -28.57
C SER A 127 -6.90 5.94 -27.85
N ILE A 128 -6.11 6.72 -28.58
CA ILE A 128 -5.32 7.83 -28.03
C ILE A 128 -5.77 9.17 -28.60
N ILE A 129 -5.69 10.21 -27.77
CA ILE A 129 -5.87 11.61 -28.15
C ILE A 129 -4.70 12.40 -27.57
N LEU A 130 -3.78 12.83 -28.42
CA LEU A 130 -2.72 13.76 -28.04
C LEU A 130 -3.17 15.19 -28.34
N ARG A 131 -3.40 15.99 -27.31
CA ARG A 131 -3.63 17.43 -27.42
C ARG A 131 -2.29 18.15 -27.37
N VAL A 132 -2.06 19.03 -28.34
CA VAL A 132 -0.97 20.01 -28.35
C VAL A 132 -1.61 21.40 -28.27
N GLY A 133 -1.64 21.96 -27.07
CA GLY A 133 -2.23 23.27 -26.78
C GLY A 133 -1.17 24.37 -26.61
N GLY A 134 -1.64 25.61 -26.48
CA GLY A 134 -0.75 26.74 -26.21
C GLY A 134 0.10 27.18 -27.40
N LEU A 135 -0.26 26.80 -28.64
CA LEU A 135 0.48 27.16 -29.87
C LEU A 135 0.60 28.68 -30.12
N GLN A 136 -0.31 29.47 -29.55
CA GLN A 136 -0.32 30.94 -29.62
C GLN A 136 0.24 31.62 -28.35
N ARG A 137 0.64 30.84 -27.34
CA ARG A 137 1.19 31.33 -26.07
C ARG A 137 2.72 31.22 -26.10
N ASN A 138 3.39 31.71 -25.06
CA ASN A 138 4.86 31.65 -25.00
C ASN A 138 5.40 30.23 -24.85
N ASN A 139 4.60 29.33 -24.26
CA ASN A 139 4.92 27.92 -24.04
C ASN A 139 3.76 27.04 -24.51
N ILE A 140 4.09 25.84 -24.98
CA ILE A 140 3.16 24.79 -25.39
C ILE A 140 2.84 23.89 -24.19
N ASN A 141 1.63 23.35 -24.15
CA ASN A 141 1.27 22.24 -23.28
C ASN A 141 0.89 21.03 -24.15
N MET A 142 1.26 19.84 -23.72
CA MET A 142 0.85 18.61 -24.38
C MET A 142 0.16 17.71 -23.36
N GLU A 143 -0.99 17.17 -23.70
CA GLU A 143 -1.79 16.29 -22.86
C GLU A 143 -2.09 15.03 -23.68
N LEU A 144 -1.75 13.86 -23.15
CA LEU A 144 -2.03 12.57 -23.75
C LEU A 144 -3.22 11.96 -23.04
N TYR A 145 -4.28 11.67 -23.79
CA TYR A 145 -5.41 10.89 -23.31
C TYR A 145 -5.37 9.52 -23.97
N VAL A 146 -5.63 8.48 -23.18
CA VAL A 146 -5.64 7.08 -23.60
C VAL A 146 -6.94 6.48 -23.08
N ASP A 147 -7.70 5.85 -23.96
CA ASP A 147 -9.01 5.26 -23.68
C ASP A 147 -9.91 6.20 -22.86
N CYS A 148 -9.92 7.47 -23.28
CA CYS A 148 -10.74 8.55 -22.73
C CYS A 148 -10.32 9.07 -21.34
N ARG A 149 -9.22 8.60 -20.75
CA ARG A 149 -8.63 9.14 -19.51
C ARG A 149 -7.35 9.95 -19.84
N LEU A 150 -7.04 10.97 -19.04
CA LEU A 150 -5.79 11.72 -19.19
C LEU A 150 -4.66 10.84 -18.64
N ALA A 151 -3.79 10.33 -19.51
CA ALA A 151 -2.69 9.46 -19.15
C ALA A 151 -1.47 10.24 -18.66
N ASP A 152 -1.15 11.36 -19.30
CA ASP A 152 -0.02 12.22 -18.90
C ASP A 152 -0.20 13.64 -19.45
N SER A 153 0.43 14.63 -18.80
CA SER A 153 0.47 16.00 -19.27
C SER A 153 1.82 16.67 -19.00
N SER A 154 2.32 17.37 -20.02
CA SER A 154 3.57 18.14 -19.94
C SER A 154 3.30 19.61 -20.22
N GLN A 155 3.60 20.46 -19.24
CA GLN A 155 3.37 21.90 -19.31
C GLN A 155 4.69 22.67 -19.48
N GLY A 156 4.62 23.87 -20.06
CA GLY A 156 5.79 24.75 -20.16
C GLY A 156 6.78 24.38 -21.27
N LEU A 157 6.34 23.64 -22.29
CA LEU A 157 7.18 23.15 -23.38
C LEU A 157 7.58 24.27 -24.35
N PRO A 158 8.79 24.21 -24.95
CA PRO A 158 9.23 25.19 -25.95
C PRO A 158 8.36 25.21 -27.21
N LEU A 159 8.28 26.38 -27.87
CA LEU A 159 7.50 26.55 -29.09
C LEU A 159 8.00 25.70 -30.27
N LEU A 160 7.06 25.08 -30.99
CA LEU A 160 7.25 24.35 -32.24
C LEU A 160 7.78 25.29 -33.34
N VAL A 161 8.70 24.78 -34.18
CA VAL A 161 9.15 25.50 -35.37
C VAL A 161 7.99 25.62 -36.38
N PRO A 162 7.74 26.79 -36.98
CA PRO A 162 6.73 26.91 -38.01
C PRO A 162 7.11 26.08 -39.24
N LEU A 163 6.12 25.40 -39.83
CA LEU A 163 6.33 24.65 -41.07
C LEU A 163 6.75 25.60 -42.21
N PRO A 164 7.62 25.18 -43.15
CA PRO A 164 8.03 25.99 -44.29
C PRO A 164 6.84 26.48 -45.12
N ARG A 165 6.95 27.68 -45.70
CA ARG A 165 5.92 28.25 -46.60
C ARG A 165 5.78 27.45 -47.91
N GLU A 166 6.81 26.70 -48.28
CA GLU A 166 6.83 25.80 -49.43
C GLU A 166 6.25 24.44 -49.05
N VAL A 167 4.92 24.35 -49.03
CA VAL A 167 4.12 23.19 -48.60
C VAL A 167 4.51 21.88 -49.29
N GLU A 168 5.00 21.94 -50.53
CA GLU A 168 5.43 20.76 -51.30
C GLU A 168 6.66 20.05 -50.70
N MET A 169 7.45 20.76 -49.88
CA MET A 169 8.67 20.25 -49.23
C MET A 169 8.38 19.51 -47.92
N VAL A 170 7.13 19.45 -47.45
CA VAL A 170 6.75 18.72 -46.24
C VAL A 170 5.93 17.49 -46.60
N GLU A 171 6.17 16.38 -45.89
CA GLU A 171 5.50 15.11 -46.06
C GLU A 171 4.95 14.60 -44.73
N ILE A 172 3.72 14.10 -44.74
CA ILE A 172 3.09 13.43 -43.60
C ILE A 172 3.17 11.93 -43.84
N ARG A 173 3.74 11.18 -42.90
CA ARG A 173 3.83 9.72 -42.91
C ARG A 173 3.06 9.13 -41.74
N HIS A 174 2.50 7.94 -41.93
CA HIS A 174 1.72 7.23 -40.91
C HIS A 174 2.21 5.78 -40.73
N GLY A 175 1.94 5.20 -39.57
CA GLY A 175 2.46 3.91 -39.13
C GLY A 175 1.83 2.65 -39.74
N GLN A 176 0.79 2.77 -40.58
CA GLN A 176 -0.08 1.63 -40.95
C GLN A 176 0.68 0.41 -41.50
N LYS A 177 1.65 0.61 -42.40
CA LYS A 177 2.48 -0.49 -42.95
C LYS A 177 3.46 -1.07 -41.94
N ALA A 178 3.95 -0.25 -41.01
CA ALA A 178 4.86 -0.70 -39.96
C ALA A 178 4.10 -1.55 -38.92
N TYR A 179 2.91 -1.11 -38.51
CA TYR A 179 2.07 -1.82 -37.54
C TYR A 179 1.60 -3.16 -38.11
N ALA A 180 1.22 -3.20 -39.40
CA ALA A 180 0.84 -4.46 -40.07
C ALA A 180 1.98 -5.50 -40.14
N ARG A 181 3.24 -5.07 -40.27
CA ARG A 181 4.41 -5.98 -40.24
C ARG A 181 4.67 -6.56 -38.85
N LEU A 182 4.32 -5.80 -37.82
CA LEU A 182 4.43 -6.20 -36.42
C LEU A 182 3.22 -7.02 -35.95
N GLN A 183 2.37 -7.54 -36.84
CA GLN A 183 1.10 -8.23 -36.51
C GLN A 183 0.08 -7.36 -35.74
N GLY A 184 0.28 -6.03 -35.71
CA GLY A 184 -0.66 -5.04 -35.21
C GLY A 184 -1.57 -4.45 -36.30
N ALA A 185 -2.48 -3.57 -35.92
CA ALA A 185 -3.41 -2.88 -36.82
C ALA A 185 -3.59 -1.41 -36.43
N LEU A 186 -3.53 -0.49 -37.38
CA LEU A 186 -3.88 0.92 -37.20
C LEU A 186 -5.29 1.13 -37.78
N VAL A 187 -6.29 1.29 -36.92
CA VAL A 187 -7.73 1.31 -37.28
C VAL A 187 -8.15 2.70 -37.74
N SER A 188 -7.73 3.74 -37.03
CA SER A 188 -8.02 5.14 -37.37
C SER A 188 -6.82 6.03 -37.03
N LEU A 189 -6.58 7.09 -37.83
CA LEU A 189 -5.62 8.15 -37.51
C LEU A 189 -6.10 9.46 -38.13
N MET A 190 -6.48 10.41 -37.29
CA MET A 190 -7.03 11.71 -37.67
C MET A 190 -6.29 12.83 -36.93
N MET A 191 -6.16 13.99 -37.58
CA MET A 191 -5.75 15.23 -36.93
C MET A 191 -6.91 16.21 -36.94
N ALA A 192 -7.32 16.68 -35.77
CA ALA A 192 -8.32 17.74 -35.62
C ALA A 192 -7.62 19.05 -35.26
N LEU A 193 -7.76 20.04 -36.14
CA LEU A 193 -7.20 21.38 -35.94
C LEU A 193 -8.25 22.26 -35.26
N GLY A 194 -7.99 22.66 -34.00
CA GLY A 194 -8.88 23.46 -33.17
C GLY A 194 -10.02 22.66 -32.54
N GLY A 195 -10.58 23.15 -31.42
CA GLY A 195 -11.71 22.52 -30.75
C GLY A 195 -11.54 22.38 -29.24
N SER A 196 -12.44 21.59 -28.63
CA SER A 196 -12.31 21.14 -27.24
C SER A 196 -11.98 19.65 -27.21
N VAL A 197 -11.35 19.19 -26.12
CA VAL A 197 -11.04 17.77 -25.90
C VAL A 197 -12.31 16.91 -26.02
N ALA A 198 -13.44 17.38 -25.49
CA ALA A 198 -14.73 16.68 -25.59
C ALA A 198 -15.17 16.45 -27.05
N LYS A 199 -14.86 17.38 -27.96
CA LYS A 199 -15.18 17.23 -29.38
C LYS A 199 -14.18 16.32 -30.11
N ALA A 200 -12.90 16.35 -29.72
CA ALA A 200 -11.92 15.38 -30.19
C ALA A 200 -12.27 13.95 -29.72
N GLY A 201 -12.76 13.79 -28.48
CA GLY A 201 -13.22 12.52 -27.93
C GLY A 201 -14.42 11.92 -28.64
N SER A 202 -15.31 12.75 -29.20
CA SER A 202 -16.42 12.25 -30.03
C SER A 202 -15.98 11.54 -31.33
N LEU A 203 -14.70 11.62 -31.71
CA LEU A 203 -14.13 10.92 -32.87
C LEU A 203 -13.68 9.49 -32.55
N THR A 204 -13.56 9.12 -31.26
CA THR A 204 -13.13 7.80 -30.76
C THR A 204 -14.12 7.19 -29.77
N ASP A 205 -15.41 7.58 -29.85
CA ASP A 205 -16.49 7.13 -28.95
C ASP A 205 -16.21 7.35 -27.44
N CYS A 206 -15.51 8.43 -27.09
CA CYS A 206 -15.19 8.81 -25.72
C CYS A 206 -16.19 9.80 -25.10
N PRO A 207 -16.86 9.49 -23.97
CA PRO A 207 -17.82 10.40 -23.32
C PRO A 207 -17.13 11.33 -22.30
N PHE A 208 -16.52 12.42 -22.75
CA PHE A 208 -16.05 13.49 -21.85
C PHE A 208 -17.26 14.32 -21.36
N GLN A 209 -17.47 14.44 -20.04
CA GLN A 209 -18.48 15.35 -19.46
C GLN A 209 -18.17 16.80 -19.88
N GLY A 210 -19.14 17.45 -20.52
CA GLY A 210 -18.94 18.74 -21.17
C GLY A 210 -18.82 19.91 -20.20
N ASP A 211 -17.69 20.62 -20.27
CA ASP A 211 -17.55 21.97 -19.73
C ASP A 211 -18.42 22.96 -20.52
N SER A 212 -19.41 23.54 -19.86
CA SER A 212 -20.06 24.78 -20.30
C SER A 212 -19.48 25.95 -19.52
N SER A 213 -18.41 26.57 -20.02
CA SER A 213 -18.18 27.99 -19.73
C SER A 213 -17.47 28.70 -20.89
N SER A 214 -18.10 29.78 -21.36
CA SER A 214 -17.52 30.74 -22.29
C SER A 214 -17.99 32.13 -21.89
N HIS A 215 -17.02 33.04 -21.78
CA HIS A 215 -17.07 34.47 -21.45
C HIS A 215 -17.14 34.80 -19.95
N ASN A 216 -16.22 35.58 -19.36
CA ASN A 216 -15.36 36.62 -19.92
C ASN A 216 -14.00 36.73 -19.19
N SER A 217 -12.98 36.98 -20.00
CA SER A 217 -11.60 37.30 -19.65
C SER A 217 -11.42 38.79 -19.35
N GLY A 218 -10.42 39.14 -18.54
CA GLY A 218 -9.78 40.47 -18.61
C GLY A 218 -9.18 41.04 -17.33
N HIS A 219 -8.02 40.50 -16.94
CA HIS A 219 -6.81 41.13 -16.33
C HIS A 219 -6.93 42.27 -15.29
N GLY A 220 -6.10 42.33 -14.24
CA GLY A 220 -4.90 41.54 -13.91
C GLY A 220 -4.21 42.04 -12.63
N GLU A 221 -3.06 41.41 -12.33
CA GLU A 221 -2.06 41.73 -11.29
C GLU A 221 -2.49 41.31 -9.86
N VAL A 222 -1.75 40.54 -9.03
CA VAL A 222 -0.32 40.21 -8.88
C VAL A 222 -0.21 38.87 -8.12
N ASN A 223 0.80 38.04 -8.44
CA ASN A 223 1.22 36.93 -7.58
C ASN A 223 1.70 37.44 -6.21
N SER A 224 0.86 37.27 -5.20
CA SER A 224 1.24 36.98 -3.83
C SER A 224 0.03 36.35 -3.15
N ILE A 225 0.26 35.39 -2.24
CA ILE A 225 -0.74 34.72 -1.38
C ILE A 225 -1.18 33.34 -1.90
N LEU A 226 -0.27 32.37 -1.80
CA LEU A 226 -0.64 31.02 -1.34
C LEU A 226 -0.03 30.84 0.05
N GLY A 227 -0.61 31.57 1.00
CA GLY A 227 -0.24 31.61 2.42
C GLY A 227 -1.39 32.08 3.31
N ASP A 228 -2.65 31.91 2.86
CA ASP A 228 -3.84 32.42 3.56
C ASP A 228 -5.01 31.42 3.75
N HIS A 229 -4.88 30.13 3.41
CA HIS A 229 -5.94 29.16 3.74
C HIS A 229 -5.69 28.30 5.00
N THR A 230 -4.52 28.41 5.63
CA THR A 230 -4.26 27.91 7.01
C THR A 230 -4.26 29.03 8.06
N LYS A 231 -4.43 30.30 7.67
CA LYS A 231 -4.61 31.45 8.60
C LYS A 231 -6.07 31.82 8.87
N ALA A 232 -7.02 31.37 8.05
CA ALA A 232 -8.44 31.68 8.25
C ALA A 232 -9.09 30.87 9.39
N LEU A 233 -8.52 29.73 9.79
CA LEU A 233 -9.01 28.95 10.94
C LEU A 233 -8.45 29.43 12.29
N ILE A 234 -7.27 30.08 12.31
CA ILE A 234 -6.66 30.65 13.53
C ILE A 234 -7.17 32.08 13.80
N GLY A 235 -7.67 32.80 12.79
CA GLY A 235 -8.29 34.12 12.96
C GLY A 235 -9.69 34.11 13.58
N GLN A 236 -10.47 33.03 13.40
CA GLN A 236 -11.84 32.95 13.93
C GLN A 236 -11.91 32.63 15.43
N LEU A 237 -10.86 32.03 16.01
CA LEU A 237 -10.75 31.79 17.46
C LEU A 237 -10.18 32.98 18.26
N ILE A 238 -9.61 33.99 17.59
CA ILE A 238 -9.07 35.21 18.25
C ILE A 238 -10.14 36.31 18.38
N ILE A 239 -11.11 36.38 17.47
CA ILE A 239 -12.20 37.39 17.53
C ILE A 239 -13.26 37.04 18.59
N PHE A 240 -13.46 35.75 18.90
CA PHE A 240 -14.44 35.31 19.89
C PHE A 240 -14.02 35.62 21.35
N ASN A 241 -12.71 35.65 21.65
CA ASN A 241 -12.19 36.05 22.97
C ASN A 241 -12.01 37.56 23.14
N GLN A 242 -12.09 38.35 22.07
CA GLN A 242 -11.92 39.82 22.14
C GLN A 242 -13.26 40.53 22.44
N ILE A 243 -14.40 39.96 22.03
CA ILE A 243 -15.74 40.50 22.32
C ILE A 243 -16.13 40.31 23.80
N LEU A 244 -15.60 39.28 24.49
CA LEU A 244 -15.86 39.04 25.91
C LEU A 244 -15.04 39.95 26.87
N GLY A 245 -14.05 40.69 26.35
CA GLY A 245 -13.24 41.65 27.11
C GLY A 245 -13.78 43.09 27.09
N GLU A 246 -14.49 43.48 26.03
CA GLU A 246 -15.01 44.85 25.88
C GLU A 246 -16.26 45.14 26.71
N LEU A 247 -16.94 44.12 27.23
CA LEU A 247 -18.08 44.29 28.13
C LEU A 247 -17.70 44.55 29.61
N ARG A 248 -16.40 44.66 29.95
CA ARG A 248 -15.94 44.85 31.35
C ARG A 248 -15.26 46.18 31.65
N GLN A 249 -15.05 47.07 30.67
CA GLN A 249 -14.23 48.27 30.86
C GLN A 249 -14.85 49.60 30.40
N ASP A 250 -16.13 49.66 30.03
CA ASP A 250 -16.83 50.94 29.74
C ASP A 250 -17.65 51.50 30.93
N ILE A 251 -17.66 50.77 32.06
CA ILE A 251 -18.25 51.21 33.33
C ILE A 251 -17.12 51.46 34.35
N ARG A 252 -16.26 52.45 34.12
CA ARG A 252 -15.55 53.19 35.19
C ARG A 252 -14.71 54.34 34.61
N GLU A 253 -15.29 55.53 34.63
CA GLU A 253 -14.59 56.84 34.53
C GLU A 253 -14.63 57.55 33.18
N GLN A 254 -15.77 58.16 32.86
CA GLN A 254 -15.81 59.61 32.66
C GLN A 254 -17.10 60.21 33.22
N VAL A 255 -17.18 60.28 34.55
CA VAL A 255 -17.61 61.54 35.17
C VAL A 255 -16.34 62.17 35.71
N LYS A 256 -15.78 63.11 34.95
CA LYS A 256 -15.09 64.27 35.50
C LYS A 256 -14.89 65.34 34.42
N GLU A 257 -15.82 66.29 34.48
CA GLU A 257 -15.56 67.73 34.37
C GLU A 257 -14.94 68.27 33.06
N MET A 258 -15.85 68.73 32.20
CA MET A 258 -16.12 70.17 32.05
C MET A 258 -14.90 71.08 31.78
N SER A 259 -14.72 71.47 30.51
CA SER A 259 -14.52 72.89 30.14
C SER A 259 -14.67 73.05 28.62
N LEU A 260 -15.76 73.61 28.09
CA LEU A 260 -16.28 74.97 28.23
C LEU A 260 -15.51 75.99 27.38
N ILE A 261 -16.28 76.74 26.56
CA ILE A 261 -15.89 77.94 25.80
C ILE A 261 -14.96 77.62 24.62
N ARG A 262 -15.38 77.69 23.36
CA ARG A 262 -15.75 78.91 22.62
C ARG A 262 -16.13 78.39 21.23
N ASN A 263 -17.29 78.66 20.69
CA ASN A 263 -17.88 79.98 20.58
C ASN A 263 -19.37 79.86 20.94
N THR A 264 -19.83 80.32 22.10
CA THR A 264 -20.07 81.75 22.36
C THR A 264 -21.01 82.28 21.29
N ILE A 265 -22.31 82.28 21.60
CA ILE A 265 -22.99 83.51 22.03
C ILE A 265 -22.82 84.58 20.96
N LEU A 266 -23.82 84.68 20.09
CA LEU A 266 -24.40 85.95 19.67
C LEU A 266 -25.85 85.67 19.23
N GLU A 267 -26.70 85.60 20.25
CA GLU A 267 -27.98 86.31 20.39
C GLU A 267 -28.89 85.51 21.36
N CYS A 268 -28.87 85.81 22.67
CA CYS A 268 -29.78 86.77 23.31
C CYS A 268 -31.26 86.44 23.04
N GLN A 269 -32.17 86.22 23.99
CA GLN A 269 -32.24 86.69 25.37
C GLN A 269 -33.41 85.97 26.12
N VAL A 270 -33.17 85.61 27.39
CA VAL A 270 -33.98 85.97 28.59
C VAL A 270 -35.41 85.39 28.79
N CYS A 271 -35.47 84.51 29.82
CA CYS A 271 -36.48 84.33 30.89
C CYS A 271 -37.89 83.75 30.64
N GLY A 272 -38.21 82.66 31.38
CA GLY A 272 -39.46 82.55 32.14
C GLY A 272 -40.33 81.28 31.97
N PHE A 273 -40.42 80.49 33.06
CA PHE A 273 -41.58 79.68 33.52
C PHE A 273 -41.96 78.29 32.92
N HIS A 274 -41.89 77.27 33.80
CA HIS A 274 -42.68 76.03 34.02
C HIS A 274 -42.93 74.96 32.91
N GLU A 275 -42.61 73.70 33.28
CA GLU A 275 -42.81 72.41 32.60
C GLU A 275 -44.26 72.05 32.20
N PRO A 276 -44.40 71.21 31.15
CA PRO A 276 -45.44 70.16 31.08
C PRO A 276 -44.82 68.75 30.95
N ARG A 277 -45.28 67.79 31.78
CA ARG A 277 -44.88 66.37 31.77
C ARG A 277 -45.30 65.65 30.46
N SER A 278 -44.40 64.82 29.93
CA SER A 278 -44.64 63.86 28.84
C SER A 278 -45.69 62.80 29.22
N ARG A 279 -46.53 62.40 28.25
CA ARG A 279 -47.71 61.53 28.49
C ARG A 279 -47.43 60.03 28.34
N CYS A 280 -46.23 59.64 27.91
CA CYS A 280 -45.77 58.23 27.86
C CYS A 280 -45.06 57.77 29.15
N PHE A 281 -45.16 58.52 30.27
CA PHE A 281 -44.52 58.14 31.54
C PHE A 281 -45.52 58.19 32.72
N PRO A 282 -45.84 57.06 33.38
CA PRO A 282 -45.33 55.69 33.13
C PRO A 282 -45.85 55.09 31.81
N ASN A 283 -45.07 54.20 31.16
CA ASN A 283 -45.38 53.66 29.81
C ASN A 283 -46.71 52.87 29.82
N PRO A 284 -47.75 53.33 29.09
CA PRO A 284 -49.05 52.67 29.04
C PRO A 284 -49.13 51.52 28.02
N CYS A 285 -48.08 51.27 27.24
CA CYS A 285 -48.04 50.20 26.23
C CYS A 285 -47.55 48.86 26.80
N TYR A 286 -47.88 47.76 26.12
CA TYR A 286 -47.47 46.41 26.51
C TYR A 286 -45.93 46.28 26.59
N LYS A 287 -45.42 45.43 27.49
CA LYS A 287 -43.98 45.27 27.73
C LYS A 287 -43.25 44.90 26.43
N GLY A 288 -42.36 45.78 25.96
CA GLY A 288 -41.62 45.61 24.70
C GLY A 288 -42.19 46.38 23.49
N VAL A 289 -43.32 47.08 23.63
CA VAL A 289 -43.93 47.91 22.58
C VAL A 289 -43.55 49.39 22.74
N SER A 290 -43.19 50.05 21.64
CA SER A 290 -42.81 51.47 21.62
C SER A 290 -44.02 52.40 21.78
N CYS A 291 -43.94 53.38 22.69
CA CYS A 291 -44.97 54.40 22.94
C CYS A 291 -44.63 55.69 22.18
N MET A 292 -45.54 56.16 21.34
CA MET A 292 -45.42 57.44 20.61
C MET A 292 -46.44 58.44 21.14
N GLU A 293 -46.02 59.68 21.39
CA GLU A 293 -46.95 60.74 21.82
C GLU A 293 -47.89 61.14 20.67
N SER A 294 -49.18 61.31 20.98
CA SER A 294 -50.20 61.65 19.98
C SER A 294 -51.05 62.83 20.45
N LEU A 295 -51.50 63.65 19.50
CA LEU A 295 -52.29 64.85 19.77
C LEU A 295 -53.78 64.55 20.01
N HIS A 296 -54.23 63.33 19.70
CA HIS A 296 -55.61 62.89 19.93
C HIS A 296 -55.72 62.12 21.26
N TYR A 297 -56.79 62.36 22.01
CA TYR A 297 -57.09 61.68 23.28
C TYR A 297 -57.10 60.15 23.07
N PRO A 298 -56.38 59.33 23.89
CA PRO A 298 -55.81 59.60 25.23
C PRO A 298 -54.40 60.22 25.28
N GLY A 299 -53.83 60.65 24.16
CA GLY A 299 -52.58 61.41 24.12
C GLY A 299 -51.31 60.58 23.89
N TYR A 300 -51.46 59.28 23.62
CA TYR A 300 -50.40 58.35 23.26
C TYR A 300 -50.93 57.31 22.28
N THR A 301 -50.06 56.75 21.45
CA THR A 301 -50.34 55.63 20.54
C THR A 301 -49.25 54.58 20.69
N CYS A 302 -49.65 53.33 20.92
CA CYS A 302 -48.72 52.21 21.02
C CYS A 302 -48.46 51.61 19.64
N GLY A 303 -47.22 51.19 19.42
CA GLY A 303 -46.83 50.41 18.23
C GLY A 303 -47.51 49.04 18.16
N PRO A 304 -47.24 48.26 17.10
CA PRO A 304 -47.74 46.89 16.97
C PRO A 304 -47.22 46.00 18.10
N CYS A 305 -47.97 44.94 18.41
CA CYS A 305 -47.56 43.92 19.38
C CYS A 305 -46.27 43.19 18.94
N PRO A 306 -45.48 42.66 19.89
CA PRO A 306 -44.27 41.90 19.57
C PRO A 306 -44.56 40.68 18.67
N PRO A 307 -43.60 40.20 17.87
CA PRO A 307 -43.74 38.99 17.05
C PRO A 307 -44.25 37.80 17.88
N GLY A 308 -45.15 36.99 17.32
CA GLY A 308 -45.81 35.88 18.05
C GLY A 308 -47.00 36.30 18.92
N THR A 309 -47.36 37.60 18.95
CA THR A 309 -48.51 38.09 19.73
C THR A 309 -49.40 39.01 18.90
N THR A 310 -50.70 39.07 19.23
CA THR A 310 -51.70 39.88 18.54
C THR A 310 -52.45 40.79 19.52
N GLY A 311 -52.80 42.00 19.09
CA GLY A 311 -53.49 42.97 19.95
C GLY A 311 -53.38 44.41 19.45
N ASN A 312 -53.83 45.34 20.29
CA ASN A 312 -53.88 46.77 19.99
C ASN A 312 -52.66 47.56 20.50
N GLY A 313 -51.56 46.87 20.86
CA GLY A 313 -50.33 47.46 21.38
C GLY A 313 -50.36 47.84 22.87
N THR A 314 -51.54 47.97 23.49
CA THR A 314 -51.69 48.11 24.95
C THR A 314 -51.99 46.77 25.64
N HIS A 315 -52.78 45.91 24.99
CA HIS A 315 -53.02 44.53 25.40
C HIS A 315 -52.64 43.59 24.25
N CYS A 316 -51.56 42.85 24.43
CA CYS A 316 -51.12 41.80 23.50
C CYS A 316 -51.41 40.43 24.11
N ARG A 317 -52.03 39.55 23.31
CA ARG A 317 -52.25 38.14 23.64
C ARG A 317 -51.40 37.26 22.72
N ASP A 318 -51.00 36.12 23.23
CA ASP A 318 -50.24 35.12 22.49
C ASP A 318 -51.03 34.61 21.27
N ILE A 319 -50.34 34.34 20.16
CA ILE A 319 -50.90 33.66 18.99
C ILE A 319 -50.62 32.19 19.16
N ASP A 320 -51.63 31.33 19.04
CA ASP A 320 -51.40 29.89 19.06
C ASP A 320 -50.98 29.42 17.67
N GLU A 321 -49.67 29.32 17.41
CA GLU A 321 -49.18 28.87 16.10
C GLU A 321 -49.38 27.35 15.88
N CYS A 322 -49.77 26.58 16.90
CA CYS A 322 -50.06 25.15 16.73
C CYS A 322 -51.36 24.87 15.97
N GLU A 323 -52.24 25.86 15.82
CA GLU A 323 -53.47 25.73 15.01
C GLU A 323 -53.20 25.43 13.53
N VAL A 324 -52.03 25.83 13.00
CA VAL A 324 -51.64 25.58 11.60
C VAL A 324 -50.85 24.27 11.41
N GLN A 325 -50.69 23.47 12.46
CA GLN A 325 -50.01 22.17 12.48
C GLN A 325 -48.62 22.18 11.81
N PRO A 326 -47.65 22.93 12.38
CA PRO A 326 -46.29 23.01 11.86
C PRO A 326 -45.44 21.75 12.15
N CYS A 327 -45.85 20.91 13.11
CA CYS A 327 -45.10 19.72 13.55
C CYS A 327 -45.55 18.44 12.84
N PHE A 328 -44.71 17.39 12.88
CA PHE A 328 -44.96 16.12 12.20
C PHE A 328 -46.31 15.48 12.58
N SER A 329 -46.70 15.61 13.85
CA SER A 329 -48.04 15.25 14.31
C SER A 329 -48.72 16.43 15.03
N PRO A 330 -50.06 16.55 14.94
CA PRO A 330 -50.79 17.64 15.59
C PRO A 330 -50.62 17.70 17.11
N GLN A 331 -50.31 16.56 17.74
CA GLN A 331 -50.12 16.44 19.19
C GLN A 331 -48.70 16.77 19.64
N ALA A 332 -47.75 16.85 18.70
CA ALA A 332 -46.35 17.16 18.97
C ALA A 332 -46.07 18.68 19.03
N CYS A 333 -47.04 19.54 18.73
CA CYS A 333 -46.86 20.98 18.80
C CYS A 333 -47.16 21.52 20.21
N VAL A 334 -46.20 22.25 20.78
CA VAL A 334 -46.35 22.94 22.07
C VAL A 334 -46.33 24.44 21.81
N ASN A 335 -47.45 25.11 22.08
CA ASN A 335 -47.52 26.56 22.01
C ASN A 335 -46.79 27.19 23.21
N THR A 336 -45.96 28.19 22.97
CA THR A 336 -45.14 28.88 23.98
C THR A 336 -45.42 30.38 23.96
N ALA A 337 -45.18 31.08 25.06
CA ALA A 337 -45.43 32.53 25.10
C ALA A 337 -44.51 33.28 24.12
N GLY A 338 -45.06 33.73 22.99
CA GLY A 338 -44.36 34.43 21.91
C GLY A 338 -43.92 33.54 20.73
N GLY A 339 -44.33 32.27 20.65
CA GLY A 339 -44.01 31.37 19.52
C GLY A 339 -44.37 29.90 19.79
N PHE A 340 -43.83 28.96 19.01
CA PHE A 340 -44.11 27.53 19.20
C PHE A 340 -42.84 26.67 19.16
N SER A 341 -42.94 25.48 19.75
CA SER A 341 -41.90 24.44 19.65
C SER A 341 -42.52 23.10 19.31
N CYS A 342 -41.94 22.40 18.34
CA CYS A 342 -42.27 21.01 18.08
C CYS A 342 -41.52 20.08 19.03
N GLN A 343 -42.16 18.98 19.41
CA GLN A 343 -41.49 17.85 20.05
C GLN A 343 -40.55 17.15 19.05
N PRO A 344 -39.53 16.43 19.54
CA PRO A 344 -38.66 15.61 18.69
C PRO A 344 -39.45 14.60 17.86
N CYS A 345 -38.88 14.15 16.74
CA CYS A 345 -39.47 13.10 15.93
C CYS A 345 -39.67 11.80 16.75
N PRO A 346 -40.67 10.97 16.42
CA PRO A 346 -40.88 9.69 17.10
C PRO A 346 -39.62 8.80 17.02
N PRO A 347 -39.43 7.86 17.97
CA PRO A 347 -38.33 6.90 17.92
C PRO A 347 -38.27 6.16 16.56
N GLY A 348 -37.07 6.03 15.98
CA GLY A 348 -36.85 5.43 14.65
C GLY A 348 -36.93 6.43 13.48
N LEU A 349 -37.30 7.69 13.73
CA LEU A 349 -37.30 8.75 12.72
C LEU A 349 -36.41 9.90 13.20
N TRP A 350 -35.67 10.52 12.28
CA TRP A 350 -34.85 11.70 12.56
C TRP A 350 -35.40 12.93 11.84
N GLY A 351 -35.30 14.08 12.51
CA GLY A 351 -35.63 15.37 11.93
C GLY A 351 -35.11 16.49 12.81
N ALA A 352 -34.72 17.60 12.19
CA ALA A 352 -34.17 18.74 12.90
C ALA A 352 -35.22 19.34 13.88
N PRO A 353 -34.81 19.81 15.07
CA PRO A 353 -35.73 20.43 16.02
C PRO A 353 -36.29 21.74 15.43
N LEU A 354 -37.62 21.85 15.38
CA LEU A 354 -38.31 23.02 14.84
C LEU A 354 -38.89 23.88 15.97
N SER A 355 -38.40 25.12 16.08
CA SER A 355 -39.01 26.17 16.89
C SER A 355 -39.01 27.49 16.12
N GLY A 356 -40.00 28.35 16.37
CA GLY A 356 -40.16 29.58 15.63
C GLY A 356 -41.21 30.51 16.23
N THR A 357 -41.27 31.74 15.75
CA THR A 357 -42.18 32.77 16.26
C THR A 357 -43.06 33.31 15.14
N GLY A 358 -44.36 33.43 15.40
CA GLY A 358 -45.32 34.00 14.45
C GLY A 358 -45.86 33.01 13.41
N LEU A 359 -47.07 33.33 12.95
CA LEU A 359 -47.89 32.45 12.11
C LEU A 359 -47.32 32.20 10.70
N ASP A 360 -46.60 33.16 10.13
CA ASP A 360 -46.03 33.03 8.78
C ASP A 360 -44.86 32.05 8.76
N TYR A 361 -44.08 31.99 9.83
CA TYR A 361 -43.01 31.01 10.00
C TYR A 361 -43.59 29.60 10.17
N ALA A 362 -44.62 29.45 11.02
CA ALA A 362 -45.31 28.18 11.25
C ALA A 362 -46.00 27.61 9.98
N LYS A 363 -46.41 28.47 9.02
CA LYS A 363 -46.99 28.02 7.76
C LYS A 363 -45.97 27.54 6.73
N THR A 364 -44.78 28.11 6.75
CA THR A 364 -43.75 27.92 5.72
C THR A 364 -42.73 26.85 6.09
N HIS A 365 -42.51 26.63 7.39
CA HIS A 365 -41.54 25.68 7.90
C HIS A 365 -42.28 24.58 8.67
N LYS A 366 -42.33 23.39 8.06
CA LYS A 366 -42.92 22.19 8.66
C LYS A 366 -41.83 21.23 9.10
N GLN A 367 -42.05 20.54 10.21
CA GLN A 367 -41.13 19.52 10.69
C GLN A 367 -41.23 18.28 9.78
N ASP A 368 -40.12 17.97 9.12
CA ASP A 368 -39.96 16.77 8.31
C ASP A 368 -39.21 15.72 9.12
N CYS A 369 -39.78 14.51 9.22
CA CYS A 369 -39.18 13.39 9.95
C CYS A 369 -38.94 12.28 8.94
N VAL A 370 -37.66 12.00 8.68
CA VAL A 370 -37.19 10.95 7.77
C VAL A 370 -36.85 9.69 8.55
N ASP A 371 -37.00 8.55 7.89
CA ASP A 371 -36.69 7.25 8.45
C ASP A 371 -35.19 7.13 8.73
N ILE A 372 -34.82 6.55 9.87
CA ILE A 372 -33.43 6.20 10.16
C ILE A 372 -33.21 4.80 9.61
N ASP A 373 -32.28 4.63 8.68
CA ASP A 373 -31.97 3.30 8.17
C ASP A 373 -31.04 2.60 9.16
N GLU A 374 -31.64 1.87 10.11
CA GLU A 374 -30.87 1.20 11.15
C GLU A 374 -30.01 0.05 10.60
N CYS A 375 -30.25 -0.42 9.37
CA CYS A 375 -29.40 -1.42 8.74
C CYS A 375 -28.07 -0.84 8.23
N VAL A 376 -28.00 0.48 8.03
CA VAL A 376 -26.80 1.18 7.54
C VAL A 376 -26.13 1.97 8.68
N ASP A 377 -26.92 2.67 9.49
CA ASP A 377 -26.42 3.59 10.51
C ASP A 377 -26.00 2.89 11.83
N LEU A 378 -26.41 1.63 12.04
CA LEU A 378 -26.07 0.85 13.24
C LEU A 378 -25.37 -0.48 12.87
N PRO A 379 -24.06 -0.61 13.13
CA PRO A 379 -23.30 -1.82 12.81
C PRO A 379 -23.78 -3.09 13.55
N ASP A 380 -24.47 -2.92 14.70
CA ASP A 380 -24.97 -4.00 15.56
C ASP A 380 -26.52 -4.13 15.55
N ALA A 381 -27.21 -3.61 14.53
CA ALA A 381 -28.68 -3.66 14.50
C ALA A 381 -29.22 -5.10 14.49
N CYS A 382 -28.62 -5.98 13.68
CA CYS A 382 -28.94 -7.40 13.64
C CYS A 382 -27.70 -8.24 13.95
N VAL A 383 -27.90 -9.52 14.30
CA VAL A 383 -26.77 -10.45 14.46
C VAL A 383 -25.90 -10.45 13.20
N PRO A 384 -24.56 -10.40 13.33
CA PRO A 384 -23.65 -10.42 12.18
C PRO A 384 -23.97 -11.58 11.23
N ASN A 385 -23.89 -11.35 9.91
CA ASN A 385 -24.25 -12.32 8.87
C ASN A 385 -25.74 -12.72 8.82
N SER A 386 -26.63 -11.87 9.33
CA SER A 386 -28.08 -11.99 9.11
C SER A 386 -28.61 -10.90 8.18
N VAL A 387 -29.76 -11.17 7.56
CA VAL A 387 -30.39 -10.23 6.62
C VAL A 387 -31.13 -9.15 7.41
N CYS A 388 -30.71 -7.89 7.33
CA CYS A 388 -31.45 -6.76 7.90
C CYS A 388 -32.41 -6.18 6.86
N VAL A 389 -33.65 -5.91 7.26
CA VAL A 389 -34.67 -5.28 6.42
C VAL A 389 -35.16 -4.01 7.12
N ASN A 390 -34.82 -2.86 6.56
CA ASN A 390 -35.29 -1.58 7.08
C ASN A 390 -36.81 -1.41 6.84
N THR A 391 -37.52 -0.89 7.84
CA THR A 391 -38.94 -0.53 7.73
C THR A 391 -39.18 0.87 8.31
N VAL A 392 -40.22 1.56 7.86
CA VAL A 392 -40.43 2.95 8.30
C VAL A 392 -40.64 3.03 9.83
N GLY A 393 -39.69 3.66 10.52
CA GLY A 393 -39.59 3.86 11.96
C GLY A 393 -39.01 2.68 12.74
N SER A 394 -38.48 1.64 12.08
CA SER A 394 -37.91 0.43 12.72
C SER A 394 -37.26 -0.53 11.73
N TYR A 395 -36.39 -1.44 12.17
CA TYR A 395 -35.86 -2.52 11.32
C TYR A 395 -36.37 -3.91 11.71
N LYS A 396 -36.27 -4.87 10.79
CA LYS A 396 -36.53 -6.30 11.03
C LYS A 396 -35.33 -7.15 10.64
N CYS A 397 -34.88 -7.98 11.57
CA CYS A 397 -33.85 -8.98 11.29
C CYS A 397 -34.48 -10.27 10.75
N GLY A 398 -34.05 -10.65 9.56
CA GLY A 398 -34.38 -11.89 8.87
C GLY A 398 -33.50 -13.07 9.30
N GLY A 399 -33.52 -14.12 8.47
CA GLY A 399 -32.66 -15.29 8.67
C GLY A 399 -31.18 -14.97 8.42
N CYS A 400 -30.33 -15.95 8.73
CA CYS A 400 -28.92 -15.87 8.36
C CYS A 400 -28.76 -15.79 6.83
N LYS A 401 -27.77 -15.04 6.36
CA LYS A 401 -27.40 -14.97 4.93
C LYS A 401 -27.07 -16.38 4.41
N PRO A 402 -27.19 -16.63 3.09
CA PRO A 402 -26.75 -17.89 2.48
C PRO A 402 -25.33 -18.26 2.94
N GLY A 403 -25.09 -19.52 3.29
CA GLY A 403 -23.81 -19.97 3.85
C GLY A 403 -23.71 -19.96 5.38
N PHE A 404 -24.66 -19.32 6.09
CA PHE A 404 -24.69 -19.26 7.55
C PHE A 404 -25.92 -19.98 8.14
N LEU A 405 -25.74 -20.70 9.25
CA LEU A 405 -26.78 -21.35 10.05
C LEU A 405 -26.84 -20.73 11.44
N GLY A 406 -28.05 -20.55 11.97
CA GLY A 406 -28.24 -20.00 13.30
C GLY A 406 -29.54 -19.23 13.42
N ASN A 407 -29.62 -18.39 14.44
CA ASN A 407 -30.74 -17.50 14.68
C ASN A 407 -30.28 -16.22 15.40
N GLN A 408 -31.19 -15.26 15.55
CA GLN A 408 -30.92 -13.97 16.18
C GLN A 408 -30.54 -14.05 17.66
N THR A 409 -30.66 -15.22 18.31
CA THR A 409 -30.33 -15.43 19.74
C THR A 409 -29.02 -16.18 19.95
N SER A 410 -28.66 -17.03 18.99
CA SER A 410 -27.49 -17.92 19.04
C SER A 410 -26.31 -17.32 18.30
N GLY A 411 -26.54 -16.39 17.36
CA GLY A 411 -25.54 -16.02 16.37
C GLY A 411 -25.81 -16.71 15.03
N CYS A 412 -25.40 -16.10 13.93
CA CYS A 412 -25.32 -16.74 12.62
C CYS A 412 -23.88 -17.21 12.41
N PHE A 413 -23.69 -18.53 12.37
CA PHE A 413 -22.38 -19.17 12.21
C PHE A 413 -22.24 -19.73 10.80
N PRO A 414 -21.03 -19.80 10.22
CA PRO A 414 -20.83 -20.47 8.94
C PRO A 414 -21.34 -21.92 8.99
N ARG A 415 -21.99 -22.39 7.91
CA ARG A 415 -22.51 -23.76 7.76
C ARG A 415 -21.46 -24.85 8.01
N LYS A 416 -20.20 -24.53 7.77
CA LYS A 416 -19.02 -25.38 7.95
C LYS A 416 -18.07 -24.73 8.96
N SER A 417 -18.47 -24.48 10.21
CA SER A 417 -17.51 -24.02 11.24
C SER A 417 -17.11 -25.18 12.16
N CYS A 418 -15.85 -25.19 12.60
CA CYS A 418 -15.34 -26.16 13.57
C CYS A 418 -16.21 -26.28 14.83
N ALA A 419 -16.94 -25.21 15.19
CA ALA A 419 -17.85 -25.15 16.34
C ALA A 419 -19.31 -25.57 16.03
N ALA A 420 -19.74 -25.54 14.77
CA ALA A 420 -21.11 -25.88 14.33
C ALA A 420 -21.25 -27.33 13.87
N LEU A 421 -20.14 -28.07 13.75
CA LEU A 421 -20.14 -29.47 13.36
C LEU A 421 -20.72 -30.33 14.50
N THR A 422 -21.87 -30.96 14.27
CA THR A 422 -22.38 -32.05 15.11
C THR A 422 -21.47 -33.30 15.11
N PHE A 423 -20.46 -33.32 14.22
CA PHE A 423 -19.43 -34.36 14.08
C PHE A 423 -18.12 -33.71 13.57
N ASN A 424 -17.08 -33.66 14.40
CA ASN A 424 -15.75 -33.20 13.98
C ASN A 424 -15.12 -34.27 13.05
N PRO A 425 -14.82 -33.96 11.78
CA PRO A 425 -14.24 -34.91 10.83
C PRO A 425 -12.76 -35.21 11.10
N CYS A 426 -12.10 -34.39 11.91
CA CYS A 426 -10.67 -34.50 12.19
C CYS A 426 -10.35 -35.64 13.17
N ASP A 427 -9.11 -36.12 13.10
CA ASP A 427 -8.56 -37.07 14.07
C ASP A 427 -8.62 -36.49 15.51
N VAL A 428 -8.61 -37.36 16.51
CA VAL A 428 -8.56 -36.95 17.93
C VAL A 428 -7.28 -36.18 18.27
N ASN A 429 -6.21 -36.41 17.51
CA ASN A 429 -4.92 -35.74 17.62
C ASN A 429 -4.74 -34.63 16.57
N ALA A 430 -5.81 -34.23 15.89
CA ALA A 430 -5.83 -33.08 15.00
C ALA A 430 -6.70 -31.96 15.57
N HIS A 431 -6.45 -30.74 15.12
CA HIS A 431 -7.36 -29.62 15.31
C HIS A 431 -7.97 -29.19 13.98
N CYS A 432 -9.19 -28.69 14.08
CA CYS A 432 -9.93 -28.16 12.95
C CYS A 432 -9.48 -26.70 12.72
N ALA A 433 -9.05 -26.42 11.50
CA ALA A 433 -8.70 -25.09 11.02
C ALA A 433 -9.70 -24.67 9.94
N MET A 434 -10.05 -23.38 9.93
CA MET A 434 -10.84 -22.79 8.85
C MET A 434 -9.86 -22.27 7.79
N GLU A 435 -10.06 -22.68 6.55
CA GLU A 435 -9.30 -22.16 5.42
C GLU A 435 -9.95 -20.87 4.87
N ARG A 436 -9.22 -20.10 4.04
CA ARG A 436 -9.69 -18.82 3.47
C ARG A 436 -11.00 -18.96 2.70
N ASN A 437 -11.15 -20.03 1.92
CA ASN A 437 -12.35 -20.37 1.16
C ASN A 437 -13.56 -20.80 2.03
N GLY A 438 -13.43 -20.77 3.36
CA GLY A 438 -14.49 -21.17 4.30
C GLY A 438 -14.68 -22.68 4.41
N GLU A 439 -13.77 -23.49 3.84
CA GLU A 439 -13.73 -24.93 4.06
C GLU A 439 -13.05 -25.29 5.38
N VAL A 440 -13.39 -26.48 5.87
CA VAL A 440 -12.81 -27.04 7.08
C VAL A 440 -11.66 -27.94 6.67
N ALA A 441 -10.46 -27.59 7.11
CA ALA A 441 -9.29 -28.45 7.01
C ALA A 441 -8.94 -28.99 8.40
N CYS A 442 -8.33 -30.18 8.41
CA CYS A 442 -7.82 -30.79 9.63
C CYS A 442 -6.28 -30.72 9.59
N ARG A 443 -5.68 -30.29 10.69
CA ARG A 443 -4.22 -30.23 10.84
C ARG A 443 -3.81 -31.04 12.06
N CYS A 444 -2.86 -31.96 11.91
CA CYS A 444 -2.36 -32.73 13.05
C CYS A 444 -1.73 -31.78 14.09
N ASN A 445 -1.89 -32.10 15.36
CA ASN A 445 -1.26 -31.33 16.45
C ASN A 445 0.24 -31.62 16.49
N VAL A 446 1.02 -30.72 17.11
CA VAL A 446 2.46 -30.89 17.30
C VAL A 446 2.76 -32.22 18.00
N GLY A 447 3.75 -32.97 17.47
CA GLY A 447 4.06 -34.36 17.87
C GLY A 447 3.21 -35.42 17.16
N TRP A 448 2.44 -35.02 16.16
CA TRP A 448 1.68 -35.90 15.29
C TRP A 448 1.78 -35.46 13.83
N ALA A 449 1.83 -36.43 12.91
CA ALA A 449 1.89 -36.21 11.47
C ALA A 449 0.81 -37.00 10.72
N GLY A 450 0.44 -36.54 9.53
CA GLY A 450 -0.65 -37.12 8.72
C GLY A 450 -1.41 -36.07 7.92
N ASN A 451 -2.48 -36.50 7.26
CA ASN A 451 -3.37 -35.63 6.48
C ASN A 451 -4.43 -34.89 7.32
N GLY A 452 -4.30 -34.92 8.66
CA GLY A 452 -5.25 -34.32 9.61
C GLY A 452 -6.53 -35.13 9.89
N ASN A 453 -7.00 -35.91 8.91
CA ASN A 453 -8.11 -36.86 9.12
C ASN A 453 -7.65 -38.15 9.81
N THR A 454 -6.38 -38.50 9.62
CA THR A 454 -5.69 -39.60 10.29
C THR A 454 -4.32 -39.09 10.69
N CYS A 455 -4.05 -39.08 12.00
CA CYS A 455 -2.77 -38.62 12.53
C CYS A 455 -2.06 -39.74 13.29
N GLY A 456 -0.77 -39.91 13.02
CA GLY A 456 0.15 -40.82 13.68
C GLY A 456 1.12 -40.07 14.58
N MET A 457 1.77 -40.80 15.49
CA MET A 457 2.84 -40.23 16.31
C MET A 457 4.00 -39.82 15.40
N ASP A 458 4.56 -38.65 15.67
CA ASP A 458 5.70 -38.04 15.01
C ASP A 458 6.68 -37.66 16.14
N THR A 459 7.71 -38.49 16.32
CA THR A 459 8.61 -38.45 17.48
C THR A 459 9.58 -37.27 17.41
N ASP A 460 10.10 -36.98 16.23
CA ASP A 460 11.12 -35.97 16.00
C ASP A 460 10.58 -34.68 15.34
N ILE A 461 9.28 -34.63 15.06
CA ILE A 461 8.49 -33.44 14.74
C ILE A 461 8.84 -32.84 13.36
N ASP A 462 9.27 -33.66 12.42
CA ASP A 462 9.63 -33.21 11.06
C ASP A 462 8.43 -33.21 10.09
N GLY A 463 7.28 -33.74 10.52
CA GLY A 463 6.05 -33.80 9.74
C GLY A 463 5.81 -35.14 9.03
N TYR A 464 6.60 -36.18 9.31
CA TYR A 464 6.34 -37.55 8.90
C TYR A 464 6.08 -38.45 10.12
N PRO A 465 5.12 -39.39 10.03
CA PRO A 465 4.81 -40.26 11.15
C PRO A 465 5.81 -41.43 11.26
N ASP A 466 6.09 -41.87 12.50
CA ASP A 466 6.97 -43.00 12.81
C ASP A 466 6.59 -44.31 12.06
N ARG A 467 5.32 -44.41 11.64
CA ARG A 467 4.75 -45.57 10.93
C ARG A 467 3.79 -45.10 9.86
N SER A 468 3.75 -45.83 8.76
CA SER A 468 2.81 -45.56 7.66
C SER A 468 1.36 -45.62 8.15
N LEU A 469 0.58 -44.61 7.75
CA LEU A 469 -0.81 -44.42 8.11
C LEU A 469 -1.75 -44.82 6.95
N PRO A 470 -2.94 -45.37 7.25
CA PRO A 470 -3.91 -45.78 6.23
C PRO A 470 -4.70 -44.60 5.67
N CYS A 471 -4.01 -43.62 5.09
CA CYS A 471 -4.63 -42.44 4.49
C CYS A 471 -5.23 -42.78 3.11
N MET A 472 -6.48 -42.40 2.88
CA MET A 472 -7.23 -42.76 1.66
C MET A 472 -6.83 -41.93 0.43
N ASP A 473 -6.23 -40.78 0.66
CA ASP A 473 -5.76 -39.77 -0.30
C ASP A 473 -4.30 -39.98 -0.74
N ASN A 474 -3.60 -40.96 -0.18
CA ASN A 474 -2.19 -41.24 -0.46
C ASN A 474 -1.28 -40.02 -0.23
N ASP A 475 -1.60 -39.21 0.77
CA ASP A 475 -0.83 -38.03 1.18
C ASP A 475 0.62 -38.43 1.54
N LYS A 476 1.59 -37.58 1.17
CA LYS A 476 3.01 -37.78 1.47
C LYS A 476 3.26 -37.86 2.99
N HIS A 477 2.55 -37.06 3.78
CA HIS A 477 2.67 -37.01 5.24
C HIS A 477 2.05 -38.22 5.94
N CYS A 478 1.59 -39.23 5.20
CA CYS A 478 1.13 -40.51 5.73
C CYS A 478 2.10 -41.66 5.46
N LYS A 479 3.19 -41.42 4.72
CA LYS A 479 4.27 -42.39 4.56
C LYS A 479 5.05 -42.51 5.87
N GLN A 480 5.68 -43.67 6.07
CA GLN A 480 6.54 -43.87 7.22
C GLN A 480 7.78 -42.99 7.06
N ASP A 481 8.18 -42.34 8.14
CA ASP A 481 9.45 -41.65 8.26
C ASP A 481 10.65 -42.64 8.14
N ASN A 482 11.59 -42.32 7.25
CA ASN A 482 12.83 -43.06 7.04
C ASN A 482 13.93 -42.75 8.07
N CYS A 483 13.77 -41.73 8.93
CA CYS A 483 14.66 -41.42 10.06
C CYS A 483 13.93 -41.02 11.36
N VAL A 484 13.06 -41.90 11.88
CA VAL A 484 12.20 -41.79 13.09
C VAL A 484 12.68 -40.95 14.31
N PHE A 485 13.98 -40.76 14.51
CA PHE A 485 14.53 -40.04 15.68
C PHE A 485 15.39 -38.82 15.31
N THR A 486 15.58 -38.52 14.03
CA THR A 486 16.46 -37.47 13.55
C THR A 486 15.74 -36.70 12.45
N PRO A 487 15.32 -35.46 12.73
CA PRO A 487 14.48 -34.71 11.81
C PRO A 487 15.12 -34.59 10.44
N ASN A 488 14.40 -35.04 9.41
CA ASN A 488 14.81 -34.94 8.02
C ASN A 488 13.56 -34.74 7.15
N SER A 489 12.93 -33.58 7.30
CA SER A 489 11.63 -33.24 6.71
C SER A 489 11.55 -33.31 5.18
N GLY A 490 12.68 -33.45 4.48
CA GLY A 490 12.72 -33.72 3.04
C GLY A 490 12.65 -35.22 2.67
N GLN A 491 12.88 -36.11 3.64
CA GLN A 491 12.97 -37.57 3.51
C GLN A 491 13.93 -38.02 2.40
N GLU A 492 15.00 -37.27 2.16
CA GLU A 492 16.03 -37.64 1.20
C GLU A 492 16.64 -39.01 1.55
N ASP A 493 16.82 -39.84 0.51
CA ASP A 493 17.24 -41.25 0.55
C ASP A 493 17.94 -41.55 -0.79
N ALA A 494 19.26 -41.35 -0.83
CA ALA A 494 20.04 -41.35 -2.06
C ALA A 494 20.16 -42.75 -2.68
N ASP A 495 20.34 -43.80 -1.86
CA ASP A 495 20.47 -45.18 -2.32
C ASP A 495 19.13 -45.95 -2.43
N ASN A 496 18.05 -45.36 -1.91
CA ASN A 496 16.68 -45.88 -1.89
C ASN A 496 16.54 -47.22 -1.12
N ASP A 497 17.34 -47.44 -0.08
CA ASP A 497 17.23 -48.61 0.79
C ASP A 497 16.10 -48.51 1.83
N GLY A 498 15.51 -47.31 1.98
CA GLY A 498 14.43 -46.98 2.91
C GLY A 498 14.90 -46.41 4.26
N ILE A 499 16.20 -46.18 4.43
CA ILE A 499 16.82 -45.39 5.50
C ILE A 499 17.13 -44.01 4.93
N GLY A 500 16.81 -42.93 5.65
CA GLY A 500 17.08 -41.59 5.16
C GLY A 500 18.55 -41.18 5.30
N ASP A 501 19.02 -40.29 4.42
CA ASP A 501 20.43 -39.86 4.33
C ASP A 501 20.99 -39.35 5.68
N GLN A 502 20.12 -38.78 6.52
CA GLN A 502 20.50 -38.15 7.79
C GLN A 502 20.75 -39.16 8.93
N CYS A 503 20.19 -40.36 8.84
CA CYS A 503 20.37 -41.44 9.81
C CYS A 503 21.03 -42.69 9.22
N ASP A 504 21.40 -42.65 7.94
CA ASP A 504 22.21 -43.68 7.30
C ASP A 504 23.70 -43.54 7.65
N GLU A 505 24.38 -44.67 7.78
CA GLU A 505 25.82 -44.78 7.96
C GLU A 505 26.60 -44.80 6.61
N ASP A 506 25.91 -45.14 5.51
CA ASP A 506 26.42 -45.28 4.13
C ASP A 506 25.32 -44.80 3.16
N ALA A 507 25.11 -43.49 3.07
CA ALA A 507 23.90 -42.90 2.49
C ALA A 507 23.75 -43.14 0.97
N ASP A 508 24.85 -43.43 0.28
CA ASP A 508 24.83 -43.72 -1.16
C ASP A 508 24.99 -45.22 -1.49
N GLY A 509 25.17 -46.06 -0.47
CA GLY A 509 25.24 -47.52 -0.57
C GLY A 509 26.47 -48.04 -1.32
N ASP A 510 27.54 -47.26 -1.42
CA ASP A 510 28.74 -47.65 -2.14
C ASP A 510 29.67 -48.59 -1.32
N GLY A 511 29.42 -48.72 -0.02
CA GLY A 511 30.15 -49.57 0.91
C GLY A 511 31.24 -48.85 1.71
N ILE A 512 31.38 -47.54 1.54
CA ILE A 512 32.24 -46.65 2.30
C ILE A 512 31.37 -45.86 3.28
N LYS A 513 31.82 -45.72 4.52
CA LYS A 513 31.02 -45.02 5.52
C LYS A 513 31.05 -43.52 5.28
N ASN A 514 29.95 -42.82 5.58
CA ASN A 514 29.81 -41.37 5.44
C ASN A 514 30.95 -40.53 6.04
N VAL A 515 31.59 -41.00 7.13
CA VAL A 515 32.71 -40.30 7.79
C VAL A 515 34.08 -40.48 7.11
N GLU A 516 34.21 -41.53 6.28
CA GLU A 516 35.41 -41.86 5.50
C GLU A 516 35.23 -41.52 4.01
N ASP A 517 33.99 -41.28 3.60
CA ASP A 517 33.58 -41.01 2.23
C ASP A 517 33.70 -39.52 1.87
N ASN A 518 34.42 -39.23 0.80
CA ASN A 518 34.54 -37.87 0.25
C ASN A 518 33.39 -37.47 -0.70
N CYS A 519 32.43 -38.37 -0.97
CA CYS A 519 31.22 -38.10 -1.74
C CYS A 519 29.99 -38.78 -1.14
N ARG A 520 29.66 -38.43 0.12
CA ARG A 520 28.56 -38.99 0.93
C ARG A 520 27.24 -39.32 0.22
N LEU A 521 26.85 -38.60 -0.82
CA LEU A 521 25.56 -38.77 -1.53
C LEU A 521 25.71 -39.33 -2.96
N VAL A 522 26.92 -39.63 -3.42
CA VAL A 522 27.21 -40.01 -4.80
C VAL A 522 28.21 -41.18 -4.85
N PRO A 523 27.77 -42.39 -5.28
CA PRO A 523 28.58 -43.60 -5.18
C PRO A 523 29.94 -43.52 -5.89
N ASN A 524 31.04 -43.61 -5.15
CA ASN A 524 32.41 -43.48 -5.66
C ASN A 524 33.44 -44.35 -4.92
N LYS A 525 33.34 -45.67 -5.13
CA LYS A 525 34.22 -46.68 -4.50
C LYS A 525 35.73 -46.50 -4.69
N ASP A 526 36.16 -45.72 -5.66
CA ASP A 526 37.57 -45.41 -5.90
C ASP A 526 38.10 -44.25 -5.05
N GLN A 527 37.21 -43.44 -4.46
CA GLN A 527 37.51 -42.26 -3.64
C GLN A 527 38.53 -41.34 -4.31
N GLN A 528 38.48 -41.25 -5.64
CA GLN A 528 39.41 -40.41 -6.37
C GLN A 528 39.14 -38.93 -6.03
N ASN A 529 40.21 -38.20 -5.72
CA ASN A 529 40.17 -36.77 -5.41
C ASN A 529 41.44 -36.14 -5.98
N SER A 530 41.29 -35.42 -7.10
CA SER A 530 42.38 -34.97 -7.96
C SER A 530 43.08 -33.71 -7.45
N ASP A 531 42.39 -32.86 -6.69
CA ASP A 531 42.93 -31.62 -6.14
C ASP A 531 43.12 -31.62 -4.61
N SER A 532 42.69 -32.72 -3.96
CA SER A 532 42.83 -33.02 -2.55
C SER A 532 42.05 -32.09 -1.62
N ASP A 533 40.91 -31.57 -2.07
CA ASP A 533 39.97 -30.85 -1.21
C ASP A 533 39.04 -31.81 -0.43
N SER A 534 37.94 -31.34 0.17
CA SER A 534 37.05 -32.19 0.97
C SER A 534 36.14 -33.10 0.14
N PHE A 535 35.98 -32.84 -1.16
CA PHE A 535 35.05 -33.53 -2.05
C PHE A 535 35.81 -34.43 -3.04
N GLY A 536 35.24 -35.58 -3.39
CA GLY A 536 35.81 -36.47 -4.41
C GLY A 536 35.41 -36.08 -5.83
N ASP A 537 36.18 -36.50 -6.83
CA ASP A 537 35.96 -36.20 -8.26
C ASP A 537 34.55 -36.56 -8.76
N ALA A 538 33.84 -37.45 -8.07
CA ALA A 538 32.50 -37.92 -8.44
C ALA A 538 31.37 -36.93 -8.07
N CYS A 539 31.59 -36.12 -7.03
CA CYS A 539 30.63 -35.16 -6.50
C CYS A 539 31.17 -33.72 -6.48
N ASP A 540 32.44 -33.53 -6.83
CA ASP A 540 33.07 -32.23 -6.93
C ASP A 540 32.66 -31.53 -8.24
N ASN A 541 32.03 -30.36 -8.11
CA ASN A 541 31.65 -29.51 -9.24
C ASN A 541 32.84 -28.76 -9.87
N CYS A 542 34.04 -28.84 -9.28
CA CYS A 542 35.30 -28.38 -9.82
C CYS A 542 36.47 -29.36 -9.58
N PRO A 543 36.48 -30.55 -10.24
CA PRO A 543 37.39 -31.69 -9.94
C PRO A 543 38.91 -31.45 -9.98
N ASN A 544 39.38 -30.27 -10.36
CA ASN A 544 40.81 -29.97 -10.47
C ASN A 544 41.20 -28.67 -9.73
N VAL A 545 40.26 -28.02 -9.05
CA VAL A 545 40.44 -26.71 -8.40
C VAL A 545 39.77 -26.76 -7.02
N PRO A 546 40.55 -26.73 -5.92
CA PRO A 546 39.98 -26.90 -4.59
C PRO A 546 38.90 -25.86 -4.26
N ASN A 547 37.71 -26.31 -3.90
CA ASN A 547 36.55 -25.49 -3.55
C ASN A 547 35.64 -26.21 -2.54
N SER A 548 36.08 -26.26 -1.29
CA SER A 548 35.37 -26.97 -0.22
C SER A 548 34.01 -26.38 0.19
N ASP A 549 33.59 -25.27 -0.41
CA ASP A 549 32.25 -24.70 -0.29
C ASP A 549 31.29 -25.18 -1.39
N GLN A 550 31.82 -25.82 -2.46
CA GLN A 550 31.08 -26.35 -3.62
C GLN A 550 30.06 -25.36 -4.19
N LYS A 551 30.35 -24.06 -4.07
CA LYS A 551 29.42 -23.01 -4.47
C LYS A 551 29.23 -22.99 -5.99
N ASP A 552 27.98 -22.93 -6.42
CA ASP A 552 27.55 -22.88 -7.82
C ASP A 552 26.41 -21.84 -7.92
N THR A 553 26.74 -20.65 -8.39
CA THR A 553 25.85 -19.48 -8.35
C THR A 553 24.70 -19.59 -9.36
N ASP A 554 24.91 -20.15 -10.55
CA ASP A 554 23.89 -20.31 -11.59
C ASP A 554 23.24 -21.72 -11.61
N ASN A 555 23.71 -22.62 -10.75
CA ASN A 555 23.26 -24.01 -10.62
C ASN A 555 23.39 -24.81 -11.93
N ASN A 556 24.40 -24.51 -12.75
CA ASN A 556 24.65 -25.22 -14.00
C ASN A 556 25.41 -26.56 -13.80
N GLY A 557 25.85 -26.85 -12.57
CA GLY A 557 26.61 -28.03 -12.18
C GLY A 557 28.13 -27.86 -12.26
N GLN A 558 28.63 -26.68 -12.58
CA GLN A 558 30.04 -26.29 -12.56
C GLN A 558 30.24 -25.26 -11.45
N GLY A 559 31.18 -25.50 -10.54
CA GLY A 559 31.39 -24.61 -9.40
C GLY A 559 32.01 -23.26 -9.77
N ASP A 560 31.73 -22.24 -8.94
CA ASP A 560 32.24 -20.87 -9.08
C ASP A 560 33.77 -20.82 -9.25
N ALA A 561 34.50 -21.76 -8.63
CA ALA A 561 35.95 -21.80 -8.63
C ALA A 561 36.57 -22.13 -10.01
N CYS A 562 35.82 -22.83 -10.87
CA CYS A 562 36.28 -23.27 -12.18
C CYS A 562 35.40 -22.76 -13.32
N ASP A 563 34.27 -22.12 -13.04
CA ASP A 563 33.44 -21.45 -14.04
C ASP A 563 34.05 -20.10 -14.47
N GLN A 564 33.91 -19.79 -15.77
CA GLN A 564 34.34 -18.53 -16.39
C GLN A 564 33.23 -17.49 -16.47
N ASP A 565 31.99 -17.87 -16.17
CA ASP A 565 30.75 -17.08 -16.22
C ASP A 565 29.83 -17.59 -15.08
N ILE A 566 30.17 -17.24 -13.83
CA ILE A 566 29.59 -17.89 -12.63
C ILE A 566 28.09 -17.63 -12.45
N ASP A 567 27.54 -16.58 -13.06
CA ASP A 567 26.12 -16.24 -12.98
C ASP A 567 25.34 -16.59 -14.27
N GLY A 568 26.02 -17.11 -15.29
CA GLY A 568 25.43 -17.64 -16.50
C GLY A 568 24.74 -16.59 -17.38
N ASP A 569 25.10 -15.31 -17.24
CA ASP A 569 24.46 -14.20 -17.96
C ASP A 569 24.99 -14.04 -19.41
N GLY A 570 26.07 -14.77 -19.73
CA GLY A 570 26.74 -14.81 -21.03
C GLY A 570 27.97 -13.90 -21.12
N ILE A 571 28.39 -13.29 -20.02
CA ILE A 571 29.51 -12.36 -19.93
C ILE A 571 30.59 -12.97 -19.03
N PRO A 572 31.83 -13.18 -19.54
CA PRO A 572 32.87 -13.79 -18.72
C PRO A 572 33.19 -12.95 -17.48
N ASN A 573 33.44 -13.57 -16.33
CA ASN A 573 33.71 -12.96 -15.01
C ASN A 573 34.67 -11.77 -15.03
N VAL A 574 35.65 -11.78 -15.94
CA VAL A 574 36.69 -10.74 -16.05
C VAL A 574 36.23 -9.48 -16.79
N LEU A 575 35.12 -9.57 -17.54
CA LEU A 575 34.50 -8.48 -18.28
C LEU A 575 33.18 -8.03 -17.63
N ASP A 576 32.69 -8.81 -16.69
CA ASP A 576 31.44 -8.59 -16.00
C ASP A 576 31.60 -7.59 -14.84
N ASN A 577 30.73 -6.57 -14.80
CA ASN A 577 30.64 -5.62 -13.71
C ASN A 577 29.76 -6.08 -12.54
N CYS A 578 29.07 -7.22 -12.67
CA CYS A 578 28.37 -7.93 -11.61
C CYS A 578 28.60 -9.45 -11.70
N PRO A 579 29.82 -9.95 -11.45
CA PRO A 579 30.14 -11.36 -11.69
C PRO A 579 29.20 -12.39 -11.07
N LYS A 580 28.47 -12.07 -9.99
CA LYS A 580 27.60 -13.01 -9.24
C LYS A 580 26.11 -12.78 -9.47
N VAL A 581 25.71 -11.79 -10.26
CA VAL A 581 24.31 -11.37 -10.38
C VAL A 581 23.98 -11.15 -11.86
N PRO A 582 23.12 -12.00 -12.46
CA PRO A 582 22.93 -12.00 -13.90
C PRO A 582 22.47 -10.63 -14.41
N ASN A 583 23.31 -9.95 -15.17
CA ASN A 583 23.00 -8.63 -15.70
C ASN A 583 23.48 -8.45 -17.15
N PRO A 584 22.85 -9.14 -18.13
CA PRO A 584 23.32 -9.17 -19.53
C PRO A 584 23.43 -7.80 -20.23
N MET A 585 22.83 -6.76 -19.63
CA MET A 585 22.85 -5.39 -20.12
C MET A 585 24.04 -4.56 -19.58
N GLN A 586 24.78 -5.04 -18.57
CA GLN A 586 25.95 -4.40 -17.94
C GLN A 586 25.72 -2.91 -17.69
N THR A 587 24.54 -2.59 -17.14
CA THR A 587 24.19 -1.19 -16.86
C THR A 587 24.98 -0.74 -15.65
N ASP A 588 25.61 0.43 -15.75
CA ASP A 588 26.41 1.07 -14.71
C ASP A 588 26.16 2.59 -14.82
N ARG A 589 25.24 3.07 -13.98
CA ARG A 589 24.66 4.41 -14.05
C ARG A 589 25.59 5.48 -13.50
N ASP A 590 26.28 5.19 -12.41
CA ASP A 590 27.14 6.12 -11.70
C ASP A 590 28.63 6.01 -12.09
N ARG A 591 28.98 4.95 -12.84
CA ARG A 591 30.30 4.67 -13.42
C ARG A 591 31.38 4.40 -12.40
N ASP A 592 31.03 3.71 -11.33
CA ASP A 592 31.96 3.30 -10.30
C ASP A 592 32.68 1.98 -10.64
N GLY A 593 32.19 1.25 -11.64
CA GLY A 593 32.72 -0.03 -12.11
C GLY A 593 31.97 -1.26 -11.60
N VAL A 594 30.93 -1.06 -10.80
CA VAL A 594 29.97 -2.06 -10.32
C VAL A 594 28.66 -1.85 -11.09
N GLY A 595 28.01 -2.93 -11.51
CA GLY A 595 26.76 -2.81 -12.27
C GLY A 595 25.54 -2.55 -11.39
N ASP A 596 24.54 -1.82 -11.91
CA ASP A 596 23.29 -1.47 -11.20
C ASP A 596 22.59 -2.69 -10.53
N ALA A 597 22.79 -3.90 -11.06
CA ALA A 597 22.14 -5.12 -10.56
C ALA A 597 22.75 -5.65 -9.25
N CYS A 598 24.03 -5.38 -8.99
CA CYS A 598 24.76 -5.81 -7.81
C CYS A 598 25.35 -4.64 -7.01
N ASP A 599 25.04 -3.41 -7.43
CA ASP A 599 25.48 -2.19 -6.77
C ASP A 599 24.55 -1.87 -5.60
N SER A 600 25.13 -1.80 -4.40
CA SER A 600 24.47 -1.40 -3.17
C SER A 600 24.07 0.08 -3.17
N CYS A 601 24.64 0.92 -4.04
CA CYS A 601 24.30 2.32 -4.25
C CYS A 601 24.22 2.73 -5.75
N PRO A 602 23.22 2.27 -6.53
CA PRO A 602 23.13 2.44 -8.00
C PRO A 602 23.16 3.88 -8.56
N GLU A 603 23.09 4.88 -7.69
CA GLU A 603 23.07 6.30 -8.05
C GLU A 603 24.34 7.05 -7.61
N LEU A 604 25.19 6.45 -6.77
CA LEU A 604 26.29 7.12 -6.07
C LEU A 604 27.55 6.25 -6.03
N SER A 605 28.56 6.71 -6.76
CA SER A 605 29.80 5.96 -6.96
C SER A 605 30.46 5.45 -5.65
N ASN A 606 30.50 4.13 -5.50
CA ASN A 606 31.03 3.41 -4.34
C ASN A 606 31.76 2.12 -4.77
N PRO A 607 32.91 2.20 -5.49
CA PRO A 607 33.56 1.02 -6.08
C PRO A 607 33.98 -0.09 -5.11
N MET A 608 34.01 0.20 -3.81
CA MET A 608 34.38 -0.76 -2.77
C MET A 608 33.20 -1.54 -2.20
N GLN A 609 31.94 -1.13 -2.48
CA GLN A 609 30.71 -1.80 -2.04
C GLN A 609 30.73 -2.17 -0.55
N THR A 610 31.24 -1.25 0.28
CA THR A 610 31.28 -1.48 1.73
C THR A 610 29.88 -1.28 2.30
N ASP A 611 29.49 -2.22 3.15
CA ASP A 611 28.21 -2.28 3.86
C ASP A 611 28.55 -2.76 5.28
N VAL A 612 28.65 -1.81 6.22
CA VAL A 612 29.15 -2.08 7.58
C VAL A 612 28.11 -2.80 8.45
N ASP A 613 26.83 -2.49 8.27
CA ASP A 613 25.72 -3.05 9.06
C ASP A 613 24.93 -4.15 8.35
N ASN A 614 25.33 -4.55 7.14
CA ASN A 614 24.83 -5.71 6.39
C ASN A 614 23.33 -5.63 6.05
N ASP A 615 22.82 -4.43 5.80
CA ASP A 615 21.42 -4.16 5.45
C ASP A 615 21.15 -4.16 3.93
N LEU A 616 22.19 -4.41 3.11
CA LEU A 616 22.19 -4.37 1.64
C LEU A 616 22.18 -2.95 1.04
N VAL A 617 22.36 -1.91 1.86
CA VAL A 617 22.53 -0.52 1.48
C VAL A 617 23.98 -0.11 1.73
N GLY A 618 24.69 0.32 0.67
CA GLY A 618 26.12 0.65 0.82
C GLY A 618 26.34 1.91 1.65
N ASP A 619 27.46 1.98 2.39
CA ASP A 619 27.79 3.07 3.33
C ASP A 619 27.70 4.49 2.72
N VAL A 620 27.89 4.61 1.40
CA VAL A 620 27.88 5.88 0.67
C VAL A 620 26.46 6.46 0.52
N CYS A 621 25.46 5.59 0.42
CA CYS A 621 24.06 5.94 0.27
C CYS A 621 23.20 5.59 1.49
N ASP A 622 23.78 4.85 2.44
CA ASP A 622 23.17 4.59 3.72
C ASP A 622 23.09 5.87 4.56
N THR A 623 21.86 6.22 4.93
CA THR A 623 21.54 7.38 5.76
C THR A 623 21.11 7.00 7.16
N ASN A 624 20.84 5.71 7.40
CA ASN A 624 20.31 5.17 8.64
C ASN A 624 19.06 5.92 9.16
N GLN A 625 18.36 6.63 8.25
CA GLN A 625 17.15 7.41 8.53
C GLN A 625 15.96 6.57 8.08
N ASP A 626 15.33 5.94 9.05
CA ASP A 626 14.12 5.14 8.93
C ASP A 626 13.11 5.72 9.93
N THR A 627 12.15 6.49 9.40
CA THR A 627 11.20 7.28 10.20
C THR A 627 10.15 6.40 10.87
N ASP A 628 9.72 5.32 10.22
CA ASP A 628 8.64 4.47 10.69
C ASP A 628 9.11 3.20 11.41
N GLY A 629 10.39 2.84 11.25
CA GLY A 629 11.11 1.78 11.93
C GLY A 629 10.97 0.41 11.29
N ASP A 630 10.62 0.31 10.01
CA ASP A 630 10.36 -0.95 9.32
C ASP A 630 11.62 -1.64 8.76
N GLY A 631 12.76 -0.95 8.72
CA GLY A 631 14.05 -1.45 8.26
C GLY A 631 14.48 -0.95 6.89
N HIS A 632 13.64 -0.20 6.18
CA HIS A 632 14.00 0.50 4.96
C HIS A 632 14.24 1.97 5.26
N GLN A 633 15.30 2.53 4.71
CA GLN A 633 15.56 3.97 4.89
C GLN A 633 14.57 4.81 4.07
N ASP A 634 14.19 5.99 4.57
CA ASP A 634 13.19 6.91 3.99
C ASP A 634 13.39 7.21 2.48
N SER A 635 14.62 7.10 1.98
CA SER A 635 14.96 7.36 0.58
C SER A 635 14.77 6.18 -0.37
N ARG A 636 14.56 4.97 0.18
CA ARG A 636 14.35 3.71 -0.53
C ARG A 636 13.01 3.05 -0.18
N ASP A 637 12.33 3.58 0.83
CA ASP A 637 11.02 3.13 1.27
C ASP A 637 9.91 3.67 0.36
N ASN A 638 9.06 2.77 -0.17
CA ASN A 638 7.88 3.13 -0.95
C ASN A 638 6.71 3.63 -0.08
N CYS A 639 6.78 3.48 1.24
CA CYS A 639 5.86 4.06 2.23
C CYS A 639 6.57 4.65 3.48
N PRO A 640 7.34 5.76 3.36
CA PRO A 640 8.22 6.30 4.42
C PRO A 640 7.61 6.63 5.81
N ASP A 641 6.28 6.64 5.92
CA ASP A 641 5.55 6.98 7.16
C ASP A 641 4.76 5.77 7.72
N ILE A 642 4.64 4.66 6.99
CA ILE A 642 3.77 3.51 7.31
C ILE A 642 4.58 2.21 7.22
N PRO A 643 4.80 1.50 8.35
CA PRO A 643 5.72 0.37 8.36
C PRO A 643 5.28 -0.77 7.44
N ASN A 644 6.10 -1.05 6.42
CA ASN A 644 5.83 -2.04 5.40
C ASN A 644 7.13 -2.72 4.90
N SER A 645 7.86 -3.37 5.80
CA SER A 645 9.10 -4.10 5.52
C SER A 645 9.11 -5.02 4.28
N SER A 646 7.96 -5.55 3.85
CA SER A 646 7.86 -6.37 2.63
C SER A 646 7.89 -5.56 1.33
N GLN A 647 7.68 -4.24 1.38
CA GLN A 647 7.74 -3.30 0.25
C GLN A 647 6.90 -3.75 -0.96
N LEU A 648 5.75 -4.37 -0.71
CA LEU A 648 4.84 -4.80 -1.78
C LEU A 648 4.32 -3.57 -2.54
N ASP A 649 4.31 -3.68 -3.86
CA ASP A 649 3.88 -2.66 -4.84
C ASP A 649 3.26 -3.41 -6.02
N SER A 650 2.00 -3.80 -5.84
CA SER A 650 1.30 -4.77 -6.70
C SER A 650 1.09 -4.26 -8.13
N ASP A 651 0.91 -2.96 -8.32
CA ASP A 651 0.77 -2.33 -9.64
C ASP A 651 2.06 -1.68 -10.20
N ASN A 652 3.13 -1.65 -9.39
CA ASN A 652 4.45 -1.12 -9.71
C ASN A 652 4.44 0.38 -10.05
N ASP A 653 3.60 1.17 -9.39
CA ASP A 653 3.55 2.62 -9.56
C ASP A 653 4.57 3.39 -8.68
N GLY A 654 5.19 2.68 -7.73
CA GLY A 654 6.21 3.18 -6.80
C GLY A 654 5.65 3.63 -5.45
N LEU A 655 4.35 3.49 -5.21
CA LEU A 655 3.71 3.57 -3.90
C LEU A 655 3.49 2.14 -3.38
N GLY A 656 3.77 1.90 -2.09
CA GLY A 656 3.56 0.55 -1.54
C GLY A 656 2.12 0.29 -1.14
N ASP A 657 1.67 -0.97 -1.25
CA ASP A 657 0.28 -1.40 -0.97
C ASP A 657 -0.24 -0.92 0.41
N ASP A 658 0.61 -0.89 1.43
CA ASP A 658 0.22 -0.45 2.79
C ASP A 658 -0.11 1.06 2.89
N CYS A 659 0.35 1.88 1.92
CA CYS A 659 0.08 3.31 1.83
C CYS A 659 -0.63 3.74 0.53
N ASP A 660 -0.92 2.80 -0.37
CA ASP A 660 -1.82 2.97 -1.50
C ASP A 660 -3.29 2.80 -1.06
N HIS A 661 -4.21 3.25 -1.91
CA HIS A 661 -5.65 3.10 -1.76
C HIS A 661 -6.29 2.37 -2.97
N ASP A 662 -5.49 1.99 -3.98
CA ASP A 662 -5.88 1.30 -5.21
C ASP A 662 -4.72 0.40 -5.67
N ASP A 663 -4.45 -0.69 -4.94
CA ASP A 663 -3.25 -1.55 -5.06
C ASP A 663 -3.03 -2.16 -6.47
N ASP A 664 -4.08 -2.27 -7.28
CA ASP A 664 -4.03 -2.79 -8.65
C ASP A 664 -4.29 -1.72 -9.73
N ASN A 665 -4.51 -0.47 -9.32
CA ASN A 665 -4.77 0.70 -10.17
C ASN A 665 -5.93 0.49 -11.17
N ASP A 666 -6.93 -0.31 -10.82
CA ASP A 666 -8.10 -0.58 -11.67
C ASP A 666 -9.16 0.54 -11.62
N GLY A 667 -9.06 1.41 -10.63
CA GLY A 667 -9.91 2.57 -10.36
C GLY A 667 -11.03 2.32 -9.35
N ILE A 668 -11.06 1.14 -8.71
CA ILE A 668 -11.86 0.81 -7.54
C ILE A 668 -10.93 0.83 -6.33
N LEU A 669 -11.30 1.58 -5.29
CA LEU A 669 -10.48 1.65 -4.08
C LEU A 669 -10.51 0.31 -3.33
N ASP A 670 -9.42 -0.06 -2.66
CA ASP A 670 -9.24 -1.36 -1.99
C ASP A 670 -10.38 -1.72 -1.03
N ASP A 671 -10.90 -0.73 -0.30
CA ASP A 671 -12.03 -0.88 0.64
C ASP A 671 -13.32 -1.40 -0.03
N TYR A 672 -13.44 -1.22 -1.35
CA TYR A 672 -14.59 -1.59 -2.17
C TYR A 672 -14.24 -2.60 -3.27
N ASP A 673 -12.98 -3.03 -3.36
CA ASP A 673 -12.51 -3.98 -4.36
C ASP A 673 -12.68 -5.42 -3.88
N ASN A 674 -13.28 -6.27 -4.72
CA ASN A 674 -13.40 -7.70 -4.47
C ASN A 674 -12.20 -8.54 -4.93
N CYS A 675 -11.24 -7.94 -5.63
CA CYS A 675 -9.94 -8.49 -6.02
C CYS A 675 -8.83 -7.43 -5.92
N ARG A 676 -8.51 -7.00 -4.70
CA ARG A 676 -7.54 -5.92 -4.38
C ARG A 676 -6.24 -5.91 -5.22
N LEU A 677 -5.67 -7.08 -5.51
CA LEU A 677 -4.36 -7.17 -6.18
C LEU A 677 -4.46 -7.50 -7.68
N ILE A 678 -5.67 -7.70 -8.21
CA ILE A 678 -5.88 -8.16 -9.59
C ILE A 678 -6.95 -7.35 -10.30
N VAL A 679 -6.46 -6.52 -11.23
CA VAL A 679 -7.23 -5.62 -12.09
C VAL A 679 -8.54 -6.22 -12.58
N ASN A 680 -9.67 -5.81 -12.01
CA ASN A 680 -10.99 -6.28 -12.38
C ASN A 680 -12.10 -5.19 -12.30
N PRO A 681 -12.07 -4.13 -13.15
CA PRO A 681 -12.95 -2.96 -13.00
C PRO A 681 -14.47 -3.21 -13.09
N ASN A 682 -14.86 -4.42 -13.50
CA ASN A 682 -16.25 -4.85 -13.58
C ASN A 682 -16.77 -5.47 -12.28
N GLN A 683 -15.89 -5.73 -11.30
CA GLN A 683 -16.16 -6.28 -9.99
C GLN A 683 -17.09 -7.51 -10.09
N LYS A 684 -16.81 -8.37 -11.09
CA LYS A 684 -17.67 -9.52 -11.41
C LYS A 684 -17.48 -10.59 -10.35
N ASP A 685 -18.52 -10.78 -9.55
CA ASP A 685 -18.66 -11.85 -8.55
C ASP A 685 -19.95 -12.63 -8.85
N SER A 686 -19.81 -13.84 -9.38
CA SER A 686 -20.92 -14.68 -9.86
C SER A 686 -21.62 -15.44 -8.75
N ASP A 687 -20.91 -15.76 -7.66
CA ASP A 687 -21.44 -16.55 -6.53
C ASP A 687 -21.80 -15.69 -5.31
N VAL A 688 -21.46 -14.40 -5.35
CA VAL A 688 -21.76 -13.34 -4.38
C VAL A 688 -21.12 -13.65 -3.01
N ASN A 689 -19.90 -14.18 -3.02
CA ASN A 689 -19.16 -14.50 -1.81
C ASN A 689 -18.30 -13.31 -1.30
N GLY A 690 -18.18 -12.23 -2.10
CA GLY A 690 -17.42 -11.03 -1.77
C GLY A 690 -15.97 -11.05 -2.29
N ILE A 691 -15.55 -12.11 -2.96
CA ILE A 691 -14.29 -12.25 -3.69
C ILE A 691 -14.64 -12.29 -5.18
N GLY A 692 -13.94 -11.54 -6.02
CA GLY A 692 -14.23 -11.52 -7.46
C GLY A 692 -13.85 -12.81 -8.16
N ASP A 693 -14.57 -13.15 -9.24
CA ASP A 693 -14.35 -14.38 -10.02
C ASP A 693 -12.91 -14.51 -10.56
N VAL A 694 -12.20 -13.39 -10.69
CA VAL A 694 -10.84 -13.32 -11.25
C VAL A 694 -9.79 -13.81 -10.26
N CYS A 695 -9.99 -13.55 -8.97
CA CYS A 695 -9.05 -13.80 -7.88
C CYS A 695 -9.51 -14.91 -6.92
N GLU A 696 -10.49 -15.72 -7.32
CA GLU A 696 -11.24 -16.57 -6.37
C GLU A 696 -10.43 -17.71 -5.72
N ASN A 697 -9.37 -18.19 -6.38
CA ASN A 697 -8.52 -19.27 -5.84
C ASN A 697 -7.04 -18.91 -5.74
N ASP A 698 -6.69 -17.71 -6.18
CA ASP A 698 -5.33 -17.20 -6.34
C ASP A 698 -5.48 -15.68 -6.28
N PHE A 699 -5.29 -15.13 -5.08
CA PHE A 699 -5.63 -13.75 -4.77
C PHE A 699 -4.60 -12.73 -5.28
N ASP A 700 -3.33 -13.13 -5.40
CA ASP A 700 -2.21 -12.29 -5.86
C ASP A 700 -1.66 -12.69 -7.25
N ASN A 701 -2.26 -13.70 -7.89
CA ASN A 701 -1.98 -14.13 -9.26
C ASN A 701 -0.54 -14.63 -9.47
N ASP A 702 0.03 -15.30 -8.47
CA ASP A 702 1.36 -15.88 -8.50
C ASP A 702 1.39 -17.34 -9.04
N ALA A 703 0.23 -17.85 -9.45
CA ALA A 703 -0.04 -19.20 -9.93
C ALA A 703 0.01 -20.30 -8.86
N VAL A 704 0.09 -19.92 -7.58
CA VAL A 704 -0.05 -20.79 -6.42
C VAL A 704 -1.42 -20.54 -5.79
N MET A 705 -2.12 -21.63 -5.48
CA MET A 705 -3.48 -21.50 -4.93
C MET A 705 -3.42 -21.05 -3.48
N ASP A 706 -4.32 -20.15 -3.07
CA ASP A 706 -4.48 -19.62 -1.70
C ASP A 706 -4.38 -20.67 -0.57
N LEU A 707 -4.81 -21.90 -0.85
CA LEU A 707 -4.83 -22.98 0.14
C LEU A 707 -3.43 -23.50 0.49
N ILE A 708 -2.53 -23.51 -0.49
CA ILE A 708 -1.15 -24.00 -0.34
C ILE A 708 -0.16 -22.86 -0.25
N ASP A 709 -0.57 -21.67 -0.67
CA ASP A 709 0.21 -20.45 -0.57
C ASP A 709 0.42 -20.02 0.89
N VAL A 710 1.67 -19.69 1.17
CA VAL A 710 2.16 -19.21 2.45
C VAL A 710 1.79 -17.74 2.69
N CYS A 711 1.71 -16.94 1.63
CA CYS A 711 1.39 -15.52 1.67
C CYS A 711 0.44 -15.13 0.51
N PRO A 712 -0.86 -15.48 0.57
CA PRO A 712 -1.81 -15.22 -0.52
C PRO A 712 -2.29 -13.78 -0.64
N GLU A 713 -1.44 -12.84 -0.29
CA GLU A 713 -1.59 -11.40 -0.58
C GLU A 713 -0.22 -10.84 -1.01
N SER A 714 0.68 -11.68 -1.54
CA SER A 714 2.05 -11.33 -1.91
C SER A 714 2.53 -12.23 -3.04
N ALA A 715 2.49 -11.68 -4.26
CA ALA A 715 2.88 -12.42 -5.45
C ALA A 715 4.36 -12.86 -5.50
N GLU A 716 5.19 -12.31 -4.61
CA GLU A 716 6.61 -12.64 -4.51
C GLU A 716 6.88 -13.87 -3.62
N VAL A 717 5.96 -14.21 -2.70
CA VAL A 717 6.20 -15.19 -1.63
C VAL A 717 5.19 -16.33 -1.67
N THR A 718 5.49 -17.34 -2.49
CA THR A 718 4.62 -18.51 -2.71
C THR A 718 4.70 -19.59 -1.62
N LEU A 719 5.92 -19.94 -1.19
CA LEU A 719 6.23 -21.08 -0.34
C LEU A 719 7.34 -20.72 0.64
N THR A 720 7.49 -21.51 1.72
CA THR A 720 8.65 -21.37 2.60
C THR A 720 9.92 -21.84 1.90
N ASP A 721 10.82 -20.91 1.63
CA ASP A 721 12.09 -21.16 0.97
C ASP A 721 13.23 -20.36 1.65
N PHE A 722 14.27 -21.07 2.09
CA PHE A 722 15.52 -20.52 2.62
C PHE A 722 16.74 -20.95 1.78
N ARG A 723 16.58 -21.42 0.54
CA ARG A 723 17.73 -21.76 -0.34
C ARG A 723 18.59 -20.54 -0.64
N ALA A 724 17.96 -19.39 -0.86
CA ALA A 724 18.65 -18.11 -0.95
C ALA A 724 18.66 -17.45 0.43
N TYR A 725 19.86 -17.31 1.00
CA TYR A 725 20.05 -16.67 2.29
C TYR A 725 21.33 -15.83 2.32
N GLN A 726 21.31 -14.80 3.17
CA GLN A 726 22.46 -14.00 3.54
C GLN A 726 23.12 -14.61 4.78
N THR A 727 24.42 -14.90 4.70
CA THR A 727 25.23 -15.26 5.87
C THR A 727 25.73 -13.98 6.53
N VAL A 728 25.40 -13.78 7.80
CA VAL A 728 25.84 -12.61 8.58
C VAL A 728 26.75 -13.09 9.72
N ILE A 729 27.97 -12.57 9.77
CA ILE A 729 28.96 -12.89 10.80
C ILE A 729 28.92 -11.80 11.87
N LEU A 730 28.65 -12.17 13.12
CA LEU A 730 28.45 -11.22 14.22
C LEU A 730 29.75 -10.91 15.00
N ASP A 731 30.83 -11.63 14.75
CA ASP A 731 32.18 -11.35 15.29
C ASP A 731 33.29 -11.56 14.24
N PRO A 732 33.44 -10.65 13.26
CA PRO A 732 34.44 -10.81 12.19
C PRO A 732 35.89 -10.72 12.67
N GLU A 733 36.15 -10.18 13.87
CA GLU A 733 37.49 -10.01 14.44
C GLU A 733 37.88 -11.14 15.44
N GLY A 734 37.04 -12.17 15.60
CA GLY A 734 37.20 -13.24 16.59
C GLY A 734 38.47 -14.09 16.45
N ASP A 735 38.88 -14.75 17.54
CA ASP A 735 40.09 -15.61 17.60
C ASP A 735 39.86 -17.03 17.06
N ALA A 736 38.61 -17.50 16.99
CA ALA A 736 38.28 -18.84 16.48
C ALA A 736 38.27 -18.87 14.95
N GLN A 737 37.73 -17.82 14.30
CA GLN A 737 37.64 -17.64 12.84
C GLN A 737 37.13 -18.88 12.11
N ILE A 738 36.10 -19.52 12.68
CA ILE A 738 35.39 -20.62 12.02
C ILE A 738 34.00 -20.08 11.70
N ASP A 739 33.76 -19.86 10.42
CA ASP A 739 32.46 -19.45 9.93
C ASP A 739 31.45 -20.61 10.02
N PRO A 740 30.16 -20.32 10.24
CA PRO A 740 29.14 -21.34 10.20
C PRO A 740 29.04 -21.95 8.80
N ASN A 741 28.98 -23.28 8.73
CA ASN A 741 28.64 -24.00 7.51
C ASN A 741 27.15 -24.33 7.53
N TRP A 742 26.40 -23.79 6.57
CA TRP A 742 24.95 -23.97 6.43
C TRP A 742 24.66 -24.90 5.25
N VAL A 743 23.93 -25.97 5.51
CA VAL A 743 23.44 -26.92 4.50
C VAL A 743 21.92 -26.80 4.43
N VAL A 744 21.38 -26.52 3.25
CA VAL A 744 19.93 -26.37 3.05
C VAL A 744 19.37 -27.63 2.39
N LEU A 745 18.37 -28.24 3.04
CA LEU A 745 17.68 -29.46 2.63
C LEU A 745 16.19 -29.18 2.43
N ASN A 746 15.41 -30.18 1.99
CA ASN A 746 13.97 -30.07 1.81
C ASN A 746 13.53 -28.82 1.02
N GLN A 747 14.28 -28.49 -0.04
CA GLN A 747 14.01 -27.34 -0.91
C GLN A 747 13.92 -25.99 -0.16
N GLY A 748 14.67 -25.81 0.92
CA GLY A 748 14.65 -24.56 1.71
C GLY A 748 13.81 -24.61 2.97
N MET A 749 13.17 -25.74 3.28
CA MET A 749 12.40 -25.92 4.52
C MET A 749 13.19 -26.59 5.65
N GLU A 750 14.47 -26.91 5.42
CA GLU A 750 15.35 -27.47 6.44
C GLU A 750 16.75 -26.90 6.30
N ILE A 751 17.35 -26.53 7.43
CA ILE A 751 18.71 -26.00 7.50
C ILE A 751 19.48 -26.79 8.54
N VAL A 752 20.69 -27.22 8.20
CA VAL A 752 21.62 -27.90 9.10
C VAL A 752 22.89 -27.08 9.22
N GLN A 753 23.37 -26.90 10.44
CA GLN A 753 24.67 -26.26 10.71
C GLN A 753 25.61 -27.29 11.34
N THR A 754 26.80 -27.45 10.78
CA THR A 754 27.69 -28.58 11.09
C THR A 754 28.96 -28.22 11.87
N MET A 755 29.27 -26.93 12.04
CA MET A 755 30.54 -26.48 12.60
C MET A 755 30.38 -25.87 13.99
N ASN A 756 31.34 -26.07 14.88
CA ASN A 756 31.41 -25.23 16.07
C ASN A 756 31.97 -23.86 15.67
N SER A 757 31.08 -22.89 15.42
CA SER A 757 31.41 -21.64 14.75
C SER A 757 31.29 -20.40 15.64
N ASP A 758 31.87 -19.31 15.16
CA ASP A 758 31.59 -17.95 15.62
C ASP A 758 30.09 -17.62 15.49
N PRO A 759 29.57 -16.61 16.24
CA PRO A 759 28.16 -16.26 16.19
C PRO A 759 27.76 -15.82 14.78
N GLY A 760 26.78 -16.49 14.21
CA GLY A 760 26.37 -16.27 12.83
C GLY A 760 24.88 -16.46 12.61
N LEU A 761 24.40 -15.84 11.53
CA LEU A 761 23.02 -15.89 11.09
C LEU A 761 22.98 -16.39 9.65
N ALA A 762 21.97 -17.21 9.34
CA ALA A 762 21.51 -17.42 7.98
C ALA A 762 20.12 -16.77 7.86
N VAL A 763 20.04 -15.68 7.08
CA VAL A 763 18.86 -14.81 6.97
C VAL A 763 18.26 -14.95 5.58
N GLY A 764 17.00 -15.35 5.47
CA GLY A 764 16.30 -15.36 4.18
C GLY A 764 16.09 -13.93 3.65
N TYR A 765 15.99 -13.76 2.33
CA TYR A 765 15.83 -12.43 1.73
C TYR A 765 14.41 -11.85 1.88
N THR A 766 13.40 -12.71 1.98
CA THR A 766 11.99 -12.30 2.12
C THR A 766 11.75 -11.56 3.44
N ALA A 767 11.16 -10.37 3.37
CA ALA A 767 10.79 -9.54 4.52
C ALA A 767 9.28 -9.57 4.80
N PHE A 768 8.89 -9.34 6.05
CA PHE A 768 7.50 -9.51 6.49
C PHE A 768 7.02 -8.37 7.41
N ASN A 769 5.79 -7.91 7.19
CA ASN A 769 5.09 -6.91 8.04
C ASN A 769 4.30 -7.57 9.17
N GLY A 770 4.20 -8.90 9.18
CA GLY A 770 3.46 -9.67 10.17
C GLY A 770 3.52 -11.14 9.82
N VAL A 771 4.04 -11.95 10.74
CA VAL A 771 4.43 -13.32 10.41
C VAL A 771 4.16 -14.28 11.56
N ASP A 772 3.68 -15.46 11.20
CA ASP A 772 3.75 -16.64 12.04
C ASP A 772 4.89 -17.52 11.53
N PHE A 773 5.88 -17.80 12.36
CA PHE A 773 7.06 -18.59 11.99
C PHE A 773 7.23 -19.77 12.94
N GLU A 774 7.29 -20.97 12.41
CA GLU A 774 7.45 -22.20 13.17
C GLU A 774 8.48 -23.12 12.52
N GLY A 775 9.03 -24.00 13.34
CA GLY A 775 10.03 -24.96 12.91
C GLY A 775 10.42 -25.89 14.05
N THR A 776 11.17 -26.93 13.70
CA THR A 776 11.64 -27.96 14.62
C THR A 776 13.12 -27.76 14.87
N PHE A 777 13.46 -27.57 16.15
CA PHE A 777 14.80 -27.43 16.67
C PHE A 777 15.29 -28.77 17.21
N HIS A 778 16.43 -29.24 16.72
CA HIS A 778 17.08 -30.47 17.18
C HIS A 778 18.59 -30.32 17.14
N VAL A 779 19.29 -30.76 18.19
CA VAL A 779 20.76 -30.83 18.21
C VAL A 779 21.17 -32.29 18.13
N ASN A 780 21.71 -32.72 16.98
CA ASN A 780 22.00 -34.12 16.68
C ASN A 780 23.38 -34.56 17.22
N THR A 781 23.79 -34.01 18.36
CA THR A 781 25.03 -34.40 19.02
C THR A 781 24.85 -34.38 20.53
N VAL A 782 25.83 -34.98 21.22
CA VAL A 782 26.01 -34.92 22.68
C VAL A 782 27.24 -34.08 23.04
N THR A 783 27.87 -33.47 22.03
CA THR A 783 29.01 -32.58 22.16
C THR A 783 28.53 -31.14 22.21
N ASP A 784 29.24 -30.36 23.01
CA ASP A 784 28.93 -28.96 23.30
C ASP A 784 27.61 -28.73 24.05
N ASP A 785 27.40 -27.51 24.53
CA ASP A 785 26.23 -27.13 25.36
C ASP A 785 25.76 -25.69 25.12
N ASP A 786 26.07 -25.16 23.94
CA ASP A 786 26.08 -23.75 23.57
C ASP A 786 24.76 -23.26 22.94
N TYR A 787 24.79 -22.10 22.26
CA TYR A 787 23.61 -21.37 21.84
C TYR A 787 23.15 -21.76 20.44
N ALA A 788 21.85 -21.98 20.32
CA ALA A 788 21.17 -22.09 19.04
C ALA A 788 19.79 -21.44 19.12
N GLY A 789 19.22 -21.10 17.98
CA GLY A 789 17.94 -20.41 17.93
C GLY A 789 17.56 -19.91 16.56
N PHE A 790 16.69 -18.91 16.53
CA PHE A 790 16.21 -18.28 15.31
C PHE A 790 16.02 -16.78 15.52
N ILE A 791 15.99 -16.05 14.41
CA ILE A 791 15.78 -14.60 14.38
C ILE A 791 14.51 -14.25 13.63
N PHE A 792 13.99 -13.07 13.92
CA PHE A 792 12.88 -12.48 13.20
C PHE A 792 12.94 -10.96 13.28
N GLY A 793 12.29 -10.29 12.32
CA GLY A 793 12.36 -8.84 12.21
C GLY A 793 13.80 -8.34 12.06
N TYR A 794 14.59 -9.08 11.28
CA TYR A 794 15.95 -8.68 10.93
C TYR A 794 15.90 -7.56 9.89
N GLN A 795 16.48 -6.42 10.23
CA GLN A 795 16.62 -5.27 9.34
C GLN A 795 18.08 -5.18 8.91
N ASP A 796 18.94 -5.06 9.91
CA ASP A 796 20.40 -4.96 9.79
C ASP A 796 21.08 -5.81 10.89
N SER A 797 22.40 -6.00 10.81
CA SER A 797 23.20 -6.78 11.76
C SER A 797 23.27 -6.19 13.18
N SER A 798 22.77 -4.98 13.37
CA SER A 798 22.59 -4.31 14.65
C SER A 798 21.13 -4.31 15.12
N SER A 799 20.15 -4.66 14.28
CA SER A 799 18.71 -4.51 14.53
C SER A 799 17.93 -5.77 14.17
N PHE A 800 17.70 -6.65 15.15
CA PHE A 800 16.92 -7.87 14.97
C PHE A 800 16.44 -8.47 16.29
N TYR A 801 15.33 -9.20 16.26
CA TYR A 801 14.91 -10.01 17.40
C TYR A 801 15.54 -11.39 17.30
N VAL A 802 15.95 -11.94 18.44
CA VAL A 802 16.55 -13.27 18.51
C VAL A 802 15.92 -14.06 19.64
N VAL A 803 15.51 -15.29 19.31
CA VAL A 803 15.17 -16.32 20.28
C VAL A 803 16.35 -17.26 20.33
N MET A 804 16.98 -17.37 21.49
CA MET A 804 18.17 -18.20 21.69
C MET A 804 18.01 -19.11 22.90
N TRP A 805 18.61 -20.29 22.84
CA TRP A 805 18.52 -21.29 23.89
C TRP A 805 19.87 -21.97 24.11
N LYS A 806 20.32 -21.99 25.38
CA LYS A 806 21.53 -22.67 25.82
C LYS A 806 21.22 -23.85 26.74
N GLN A 807 22.02 -24.91 26.71
CA GLN A 807 21.84 -26.09 27.54
C GLN A 807 22.32 -25.90 28.99
N THR A 808 23.52 -25.38 29.21
CA THR A 808 24.10 -25.22 30.56
C THR A 808 24.44 -23.75 30.91
N GLU A 809 24.85 -23.50 32.15
CA GLU A 809 25.32 -22.17 32.58
C GLU A 809 26.83 -22.05 32.32
N GLN A 810 27.24 -21.01 31.60
CA GLN A 810 28.65 -20.79 31.25
C GLN A 810 28.98 -19.30 31.14
N ALA A 811 30.12 -18.92 31.70
CA ALA A 811 30.70 -17.61 31.42
C ALA A 811 31.49 -17.67 30.11
N TYR A 812 31.30 -16.69 29.22
CA TYR A 812 32.05 -16.62 27.98
C TYR A 812 33.56 -16.55 28.28
N TRP A 813 34.38 -17.25 27.49
CA TRP A 813 35.81 -17.38 27.79
C TRP A 813 36.56 -16.06 27.63
N GLN A 814 36.15 -15.19 26.70
CA GLN A 814 36.68 -13.83 26.60
C GLN A 814 35.96 -12.91 27.58
N SER A 815 36.74 -12.25 28.44
CA SER A 815 36.24 -11.32 29.47
C SER A 815 36.23 -9.85 29.03
N ILE A 816 36.70 -9.58 27.81
CA ILE A 816 36.73 -8.28 27.14
C ILE A 816 35.65 -8.31 26.05
N PRO A 817 34.88 -7.23 25.86
CA PRO A 817 34.93 -5.94 26.57
C PRO A 817 34.32 -5.97 27.98
N PHE A 818 33.48 -6.96 28.29
CA PHE A 818 32.97 -7.22 29.63
C PHE A 818 32.69 -8.71 29.85
N ARG A 819 32.57 -9.11 31.12
CA ARG A 819 32.32 -10.51 31.47
C ARG A 819 30.86 -10.90 31.18
N ALA A 820 30.63 -11.65 30.11
CA ALA A 820 29.34 -12.23 29.78
C ALA A 820 29.07 -13.52 30.58
N MET A 821 27.82 -13.73 30.96
CA MET A 821 27.37 -14.92 31.71
C MET A 821 26.08 -15.40 31.09
N ALA A 822 26.10 -16.61 30.55
CA ALA A 822 24.95 -17.27 29.94
C ALA A 822 24.31 -18.21 30.95
N GLN A 823 22.99 -18.15 31.08
CA GLN A 823 22.19 -19.06 31.89
C GLN A 823 21.33 -19.96 30.98
N PRO A 824 21.10 -21.22 31.38
CA PRO A 824 20.23 -22.11 30.63
C PRO A 824 18.78 -21.61 30.75
N ALA A 825 18.17 -21.29 29.62
CA ALA A 825 16.77 -20.90 29.46
C ALA A 825 16.54 -20.51 27.99
N LEU A 826 15.30 -20.65 27.52
CA LEU A 826 14.87 -19.96 26.31
C LEU A 826 14.84 -18.45 26.60
N GLN A 827 15.48 -17.65 25.74
CA GLN A 827 15.61 -16.20 25.89
C GLN A 827 15.10 -15.53 24.63
N LEU A 828 14.27 -14.51 24.80
CA LEU A 828 13.84 -13.60 23.73
C LEU A 828 14.52 -12.26 23.97
N LYS A 829 15.33 -11.82 23.01
CA LYS A 829 16.09 -10.57 23.07
C LYS A 829 15.78 -9.69 21.87
N ALA A 830 15.83 -8.38 22.10
CA ALA A 830 15.87 -7.36 21.05
C ALA A 830 17.30 -6.86 20.94
N VAL A 831 17.88 -6.95 19.75
CA VAL A 831 19.20 -6.41 19.43
C VAL A 831 18.98 -5.05 18.78
N LYS A 832 19.55 -4.00 19.38
CA LYS A 832 19.66 -2.66 18.80
C LYS A 832 21.02 -2.10 19.20
N SER A 833 22.04 -2.58 18.48
CA SER A 833 23.44 -2.32 18.76
C SER A 833 23.86 -0.92 18.32
N ARG A 834 24.73 -0.28 19.11
CA ARG A 834 25.38 0.98 18.73
C ARG A 834 26.76 0.78 18.14
N THR A 835 27.37 -0.39 18.37
CA THR A 835 28.70 -0.74 17.84
C THR A 835 28.62 -1.55 16.56
N GLY A 836 27.52 -2.27 16.34
CA GLY A 836 27.42 -3.29 15.30
C GLY A 836 28.18 -4.57 15.64
N PRO A 837 28.37 -5.46 14.64
CA PRO A 837 29.14 -6.69 14.75
C PRO A 837 30.53 -6.50 15.37
N GLY A 838 30.92 -7.43 16.24
CA GLY A 838 32.22 -7.42 16.94
C GLY A 838 32.11 -7.78 18.42
N GLU A 839 33.18 -7.50 19.17
CA GLU A 839 33.36 -8.03 20.54
C GLU A 839 32.25 -7.61 21.53
N PHE A 840 31.72 -6.38 21.40
CA PHE A 840 30.65 -5.86 22.29
C PHE A 840 29.34 -6.59 22.08
N LEU A 841 28.89 -6.67 20.82
CA LEU A 841 27.66 -7.35 20.45
C LEU A 841 27.73 -8.85 20.77
N ARG A 842 28.86 -9.50 20.44
CA ARG A 842 29.12 -10.90 20.80
C ARG A 842 28.92 -11.18 22.29
N ASN A 843 29.60 -10.42 23.16
CA ASN A 843 29.49 -10.62 24.60
C ASN A 843 28.08 -10.27 25.11
N ALA A 844 27.40 -9.31 24.50
CA ALA A 844 26.01 -8.95 24.82
C ALA A 844 25.01 -10.06 24.44
N LEU A 845 25.19 -10.69 23.28
CA LEU A 845 24.40 -11.84 22.84
C LEU A 845 24.58 -13.03 23.79
N TRP A 846 25.82 -13.32 24.21
CA TRP A 846 26.09 -14.38 25.20
C TRP A 846 25.51 -14.07 26.58
N HIS A 847 25.54 -12.81 27.00
CA HIS A 847 25.10 -12.42 28.35
C HIS A 847 23.58 -12.58 28.53
N THR A 848 23.17 -13.24 29.61
CA THR A 848 21.76 -13.34 30.00
C THR A 848 21.36 -12.12 30.81
N GLY A 849 20.87 -11.09 30.12
CA GLY A 849 20.41 -9.84 30.72
C GLY A 849 20.48 -8.69 29.72
N ASP A 850 20.18 -7.49 30.20
CA ASP A 850 20.30 -6.26 29.41
C ASP A 850 21.75 -5.79 29.36
N THR A 851 22.23 -5.51 28.15
CA THR A 851 23.51 -4.83 27.90
C THR A 851 23.21 -3.46 27.29
N PRO A 852 23.40 -2.35 28.04
CA PRO A 852 22.99 -1.02 27.60
C PRO A 852 23.60 -0.60 26.27
N GLY A 853 22.75 -0.27 25.29
CA GLY A 853 23.19 0.13 23.96
C GLY A 853 23.54 -1.02 23.02
N GLU A 854 23.34 -2.28 23.44
CA GLU A 854 23.61 -3.46 22.62
C GLU A 854 22.36 -4.35 22.51
N VAL A 855 21.98 -4.99 23.61
CA VAL A 855 20.96 -6.05 23.61
C VAL A 855 20.06 -5.90 24.84
N LYS A 856 18.75 -6.07 24.64
CA LYS A 856 17.73 -6.01 25.69
C LYS A 856 17.03 -7.36 25.81
N LEU A 857 16.96 -7.91 27.02
CA LEU A 857 16.25 -9.15 27.30
C LEU A 857 14.76 -8.84 27.51
N LEU A 858 13.92 -9.25 26.55
CA LEU A 858 12.48 -9.02 26.61
C LEU A 858 11.79 -10.06 27.49
N TRP A 859 12.20 -11.32 27.36
CA TRP A 859 11.63 -12.43 28.11
C TRP A 859 12.66 -13.55 28.29
N LYS A 860 12.51 -14.30 29.38
CA LYS A 860 13.31 -15.49 29.68
C LYS A 860 12.43 -16.52 30.36
N ASP A 861 12.61 -17.80 30.00
CA ASP A 861 11.91 -18.89 30.66
C ASP A 861 12.26 -18.92 32.17
N PRO A 862 11.26 -18.75 33.07
CA PRO A 862 11.49 -18.75 34.51
C PRO A 862 11.97 -20.10 35.06
N ARG A 863 11.82 -21.20 34.31
CA ARG A 863 12.24 -22.54 34.73
C ARG A 863 13.74 -22.77 34.62
N ASN A 864 14.47 -21.92 33.88
CA ASN A 864 15.91 -22.04 33.63
C ASN A 864 16.33 -23.44 33.16
N THR A 865 15.57 -24.03 32.24
CA THR A 865 15.84 -25.36 31.69
C THR A 865 16.48 -25.20 30.32
N GLY A 866 17.62 -25.86 30.12
CA GLY A 866 18.28 -25.95 28.82
C GLY A 866 17.65 -27.02 27.93
N TRP A 867 18.02 -27.03 26.65
CA TRP A 867 17.65 -28.09 25.72
C TRP A 867 18.34 -29.42 26.08
N MET A 868 17.74 -30.54 25.68
CA MET A 868 18.32 -31.87 25.87
C MET A 868 18.92 -32.39 24.56
N ASP A 869 20.02 -33.14 24.68
CA ASP A 869 20.69 -33.76 23.53
C ASP A 869 19.73 -34.65 22.74
N LYS A 870 19.85 -34.62 21.40
CA LYS A 870 19.08 -35.47 20.48
C LYS A 870 17.57 -35.47 20.75
N THR A 871 17.05 -34.32 21.16
CA THR A 871 15.64 -34.13 21.49
C THR A 871 15.07 -33.05 20.58
N SER A 872 13.93 -33.36 19.95
CA SER A 872 13.25 -32.43 19.06
C SER A 872 12.27 -31.53 19.81
N TYR A 873 12.30 -30.24 19.47
CA TYR A 873 11.41 -29.23 19.99
C TYR A 873 10.77 -28.47 18.85
N ARG A 874 9.47 -28.18 18.90
CA ARG A 874 8.84 -27.31 17.90
C ARG A 874 8.61 -25.92 18.48
N TRP A 875 9.12 -24.87 17.82
CA TRP A 875 8.78 -23.51 18.19
C TRP A 875 7.63 -22.97 17.33
N GLN A 876 6.89 -22.03 17.89
CA GLN A 876 5.88 -21.24 17.18
C GLN A 876 6.03 -19.78 17.61
N LEU A 877 6.41 -18.92 16.67
CA LEU A 877 6.46 -17.48 16.80
C LEU A 877 5.21 -16.87 16.16
N SER A 878 4.60 -15.93 16.86
CA SER A 878 3.63 -14.99 16.28
C SER A 878 4.11 -13.57 16.50
N HIS A 879 4.39 -12.86 15.41
CA HIS A 879 4.87 -11.48 15.42
C HIS A 879 3.90 -10.57 14.65
N ARG A 880 3.42 -9.50 15.29
CA ARG A 880 2.60 -8.43 14.68
C ARG A 880 3.23 -7.07 15.00
N PRO A 881 4.17 -6.58 14.19
CA PRO A 881 4.92 -5.36 14.48
C PRO A 881 4.04 -4.10 14.56
N GLN A 882 2.93 -4.04 13.81
CA GLN A 882 1.97 -2.93 13.84
C GLN A 882 1.47 -2.56 15.25
N VAL A 883 1.41 -3.55 16.16
CA VAL A 883 1.07 -3.34 17.57
C VAL A 883 2.20 -3.78 18.52
N GLY A 884 3.34 -4.20 17.98
CA GLY A 884 4.48 -4.76 18.70
C GLY A 884 4.22 -6.10 19.37
N TYR A 885 3.22 -6.87 18.92
CA TYR A 885 2.87 -8.14 19.56
C TYR A 885 3.90 -9.22 19.21
N ILE A 886 4.47 -9.84 20.22
CA ILE A 886 5.37 -10.99 20.09
C ILE A 886 4.89 -12.10 21.04
N ARG A 887 4.79 -13.32 20.52
CA ARG A 887 4.57 -14.52 21.34
C ARG A 887 5.37 -15.68 20.80
N VAL A 888 6.08 -16.37 21.69
CA VAL A 888 6.87 -17.56 21.38
C VAL A 888 6.36 -18.70 22.25
N LYS A 889 6.00 -19.81 21.61
CA LYS A 889 5.71 -21.09 22.26
C LYS A 889 6.73 -22.14 21.86
N LEU A 890 7.05 -23.02 22.78
CA LEU A 890 7.95 -24.14 22.55
C LEU A 890 7.29 -25.43 23.02
N PHE A 891 7.35 -26.47 22.19
CA PHE A 891 6.79 -27.78 22.43
C PHE A 891 7.90 -28.82 22.52
N GLU A 892 7.75 -29.76 23.44
CA GLU A 892 8.57 -30.98 23.55
C GLU A 892 7.60 -32.16 23.34
N GLY A 893 7.73 -32.85 22.21
CA GLY A 893 6.69 -33.75 21.71
C GLY A 893 5.33 -33.02 21.64
N THR A 894 4.32 -33.53 22.33
CA THR A 894 2.97 -32.94 22.35
C THR A 894 2.75 -31.87 23.43
N ARG A 895 3.73 -31.63 24.32
CA ARG A 895 3.56 -30.79 25.50
C ARG A 895 4.19 -29.41 25.29
N VAL A 896 3.43 -28.34 25.52
CA VAL A 896 3.99 -27.00 25.63
C VAL A 896 4.91 -26.94 26.85
N VAL A 897 6.20 -26.72 26.61
CA VAL A 897 7.20 -26.54 27.66
C VAL A 897 7.36 -25.08 28.00
N ALA A 898 7.47 -24.19 27.03
CA ALA A 898 7.62 -22.76 27.26
C ALA A 898 6.54 -21.95 26.52
N ASP A 899 6.05 -20.89 27.14
CA ASP A 899 5.19 -19.87 26.52
C ASP A 899 5.66 -18.52 27.05
N SER A 900 5.97 -17.59 26.15
CA SER A 900 6.38 -16.25 26.54
C SER A 900 5.23 -15.39 27.07
N ASP A 901 4.00 -15.88 26.94
CA ASP A 901 2.79 -15.06 26.95
C ASP A 901 2.92 -13.92 25.92
N VAL A 902 2.21 -12.82 26.13
CA VAL A 902 2.25 -11.65 25.25
C VAL A 902 3.40 -10.74 25.67
N VAL A 903 4.40 -10.63 24.80
CA VAL A 903 5.46 -9.63 24.88
C VAL A 903 5.09 -8.49 23.94
N VAL A 904 5.28 -7.25 24.39
CA VAL A 904 5.01 -6.05 23.58
C VAL A 904 6.29 -5.25 23.44
N ASP A 905 6.83 -5.20 22.22
CA ASP A 905 8.02 -4.44 21.86
C ASP A 905 7.90 -3.96 20.40
N THR A 906 8.36 -2.74 20.12
CA THR A 906 8.20 -2.08 18.81
C THR A 906 9.54 -1.55 18.30
N THR A 907 10.66 -2.14 18.74
CA THR A 907 12.00 -1.70 18.33
C THR A 907 12.26 -1.96 16.84
N MET A 908 11.74 -3.06 16.29
CA MET A 908 11.80 -3.38 14.86
C MET A 908 10.38 -3.64 14.37
N ARG A 909 9.94 -2.96 13.32
CA ARG A 909 8.55 -3.02 12.84
C ARG A 909 8.32 -3.93 11.64
N GLY A 910 9.04 -5.05 11.63
CA GLY A 910 8.97 -6.04 10.58
C GLY A 910 10.39 -6.44 10.22
N GLY A 911 10.55 -7.08 9.07
CA GLY A 911 11.85 -7.47 8.52
C GLY A 911 11.95 -8.96 8.23
N ARG A 912 13.17 -9.44 8.09
CA ARG A 912 13.49 -10.78 7.58
C ARG A 912 13.53 -11.84 8.67
N LEU A 913 13.49 -13.11 8.25
CA LEU A 913 13.56 -14.29 9.12
C LEU A 913 14.89 -15.03 8.91
N GLY A 914 15.31 -15.80 9.91
CA GLY A 914 16.51 -16.60 9.80
C GLY A 914 16.77 -17.51 10.98
N VAL A 915 17.88 -18.24 10.92
CA VAL A 915 18.38 -19.12 11.99
C VAL A 915 19.65 -18.55 12.60
N PHE A 916 19.92 -18.92 13.86
CA PHE A 916 21.05 -18.38 14.64
C PHE A 916 21.81 -19.50 15.35
N CYS A 917 23.13 -19.49 15.23
CA CYS A 917 24.03 -20.34 16.00
C CYS A 917 25.12 -19.50 16.67
N PHE A 918 25.59 -19.96 17.83
CA PHE A 918 26.77 -19.40 18.47
C PHE A 918 27.46 -20.51 19.27
N SER A 919 28.61 -20.97 18.75
CA SER A 919 29.50 -21.96 19.36
C SER A 919 28.87 -23.36 19.54
N GLN A 920 27.89 -23.72 18.71
CA GLN A 920 27.23 -25.04 18.76
C GLN A 920 27.20 -25.68 17.37
N GLU A 921 27.59 -26.95 17.30
CA GLU A 921 27.63 -27.76 16.08
C GLU A 921 26.44 -28.72 15.96
N ASN A 922 26.20 -29.24 14.75
CA ASN A 922 25.20 -30.26 14.41
C ASN A 922 23.76 -29.87 14.82
N ILE A 923 23.41 -28.63 14.54
CA ILE A 923 22.06 -28.10 14.77
C ILE A 923 21.22 -28.33 13.53
N ILE A 924 19.99 -28.80 13.71
CA ILE A 924 18.99 -29.01 12.67
C ILE A 924 17.80 -28.10 12.97
N TRP A 925 17.47 -27.24 12.01
CA TRP A 925 16.20 -26.52 11.94
C TRP A 925 15.37 -27.15 10.83
N SER A 926 14.49 -28.06 11.21
CA SER A 926 13.70 -28.89 10.29
C SER A 926 12.27 -28.39 10.16
N ASN A 927 11.60 -28.73 9.05
CA ASN A 927 10.19 -28.44 8.80
C ASN A 927 9.84 -26.97 9.08
N LEU A 928 10.70 -26.06 8.62
CA LEU A 928 10.55 -24.62 8.70
C LEU A 928 9.30 -24.20 7.91
N ARG A 929 8.48 -23.37 8.53
CA ARG A 929 7.28 -22.80 7.92
C ARG A 929 7.08 -21.39 8.43
N TYR A 930 7.04 -20.42 7.52
CA TYR A 930 6.48 -19.10 7.81
C TYR A 930 5.12 -18.96 7.13
N ARG A 931 4.31 -17.99 7.58
CA ARG A 931 3.05 -17.55 6.97
C ARG A 931 2.83 -16.07 7.19
N CYS A 932 2.45 -15.37 6.13
CA CYS A 932 2.04 -13.97 6.25
C CYS A 932 0.74 -13.89 7.05
N ASN A 933 0.76 -13.11 8.12
CA ASN A 933 -0.41 -12.93 8.96
C ASN A 933 -0.39 -11.54 9.60
N GLY A 934 -1.09 -10.58 8.98
CA GLY A 934 -1.31 -9.24 9.53
C GLY A 934 -2.44 -9.17 10.56
N ARG A 935 -3.27 -10.22 10.68
CA ARG A 935 -4.44 -10.19 11.57
C ARG A 935 -3.99 -10.33 13.03
N THR A 936 -4.35 -9.33 13.84
CA THR A 936 -4.17 -9.41 15.30
C THR A 936 -5.17 -10.42 15.87
N ALA A 937 -4.65 -11.49 16.48
CA ALA A 937 -5.50 -12.50 17.09
C ALA A 937 -6.29 -11.90 18.26
N ASP A 938 -7.62 -12.05 18.18
CA ASP A 938 -8.59 -11.94 19.28
C ASP A 938 -9.01 -10.50 19.73
N PRO A 939 -10.31 -10.11 19.62
CA PRO A 939 -10.86 -8.85 20.14
C PRO A 939 -10.59 -8.62 21.64
N VAL A 940 -10.39 -9.69 22.41
CA VAL A 940 -10.02 -9.64 23.82
C VAL A 940 -8.62 -9.05 24.02
N HIS A 941 -7.67 -9.37 23.14
CA HIS A 941 -6.30 -8.86 23.16
C HIS A 941 -6.23 -7.41 22.67
N ARG A 942 -7.05 -7.02 21.68
CA ARG A 942 -7.23 -5.61 21.27
C ARG A 942 -7.66 -4.74 22.45
N LYS A 943 -8.53 -5.25 23.33
CA LYS A 943 -8.95 -4.61 24.59
C LYS A 943 -7.84 -4.52 25.63
N MET A 944 -6.99 -5.54 25.76
CA MET A 944 -5.84 -5.50 26.67
C MET A 944 -4.75 -4.52 26.20
N ILE A 945 -4.49 -4.44 24.90
CA ILE A 945 -3.55 -3.48 24.29
C ILE A 945 -4.03 -2.04 24.49
N LEU A 946 -5.34 -1.77 24.29
CA LEU A 946 -5.95 -0.48 24.57
C LEU A 946 -5.91 -0.11 26.08
N ASN A 947 -6.13 -1.08 26.96
CA ASN A 947 -6.05 -0.86 28.42
C ASN A 947 -4.59 -0.70 28.92
N GLY A 948 -3.62 -1.34 28.27
CA GLY A 948 -2.19 -1.18 28.57
C GLY A 948 -1.65 0.20 28.19
N ARG A 949 -2.12 0.79 27.08
CA ARG A 949 -1.83 2.18 26.70
C ARG A 949 -2.37 3.19 27.73
N LEU A 950 -3.52 2.92 28.34
CA LEU A 950 -4.11 3.74 29.41
C LEU A 950 -3.42 3.62 30.78
N ALA A 951 -2.56 2.62 30.98
CA ALA A 951 -1.80 2.44 32.22
C ALA A 951 -0.40 3.07 32.18
N LYS A 952 0.07 3.49 30.99
CA LYS A 952 1.37 4.15 30.77
C LYS A 952 1.27 5.62 30.33
N LEU A 953 0.06 6.14 30.09
CA LEU A 953 -0.28 7.57 30.08
C LEU A 953 -0.84 7.96 31.45
#